data_AF-A0A074ZM71-F1
#
_entry.id   AF-A0A074ZM71-F1
#
_cell.length_a   1.000
_cell.length_b   1.000
_cell.length_c   1.000
_cell.angle_alpha   90.00
_cell.angle_beta   90.00
_cell.angle_gamma   90.00
#
_symmetry.space_group_name_H-M   'P 1'
#
loop_
_entity.id
_entity.type
_entity.pdbx_description
1 polymer ?
#
loop_
_entity_poly.entity_id
_entity_poly.type
_entity_poly.pdbx_seq_one_letter_code
_entity_poly.pdbx_strand_id
1 'polypeptide(L)'
;MATATIRKAVADALTGVCIPTPFCLAYGTAGFRCFSEKLKGVSLRVGVLAALRSLLRNGKFVGVMITASHNPSHDNGIKIVDPDGGMLETNWESVVVDFMHCNANLTAHWIEKRLKHVQDTLTPHVVVGYDTRESSPSLAEEVVQGVHLMQGLCTQLGLITTPQLHYAVRYMNTATASEPSDYLLQPDLDRVYIEYFASQFTAGMNALTTESVHTRHPIELNVDCAHGVGSLALAKLNATLAQCGQPAPIRFRLFNTEVNKRELLNSNCGADFVKITLKAPELYPSDMDASCSLEARWATIDGDADRLLYFYHTPETGPDDLLHPSRIVLLDGDRIACLFASFLTTILRESLLTERFKVGVVQTAYANASSTLYLRDELTVTVLCVPTGVKHLHRAALDFDFGIYFEANGHGTVLFSDAVIEYARQNLDPIHPLAVFIGLTNTTVGDAIADILLVEFVLSWHGWSLKQWHDMYTELASRQIKVSVSQPSSIQTTDAERRVCSPLALQGSLQRPATIRDSHNLSPALRTDDSVRHASVLRAASARHMVPTSSGISKSVLKPRHLVYLAAFNVRTLKQAGQQAALALTLDSLGIDVCCVSETRIQDASTVIELTAPSVSTRFWLLTSGDPEAAAAGCAGESIDDIVHSVERATKAPGKSRAFVRPSGTENIARVYAESIDQTWADWLAQKVAVATHHFVGGDQQPADPGPMPTFNQ
;
A
#
# COMPACT_ATOMS: atom_id res chain seq x y z
N MET A 1 18.64 23.71 33.65
CA MET A 1 20.12 23.68 33.46
C MET A 1 20.57 22.44 32.71
N ALA A 2 20.08 21.24 33.05
CA ALA A 2 20.45 19.98 32.39
C ALA A 2 20.35 20.06 30.85
N THR A 3 19.31 20.71 30.34
CA THR A 3 19.12 21.01 28.90
C THR A 3 20.27 21.75 28.23
N ALA A 4 21.11 22.53 28.93
CA ALA A 4 22.32 23.13 28.35
C ALA A 4 23.47 22.10 28.23
N THR A 5 23.66 21.28 29.27
CA THR A 5 24.66 20.21 29.31
C THR A 5 24.35 19.12 28.27
N ILE A 6 23.09 18.69 28.16
CA ILE A 6 22.61 17.73 27.15
C ILE A 6 22.94 18.25 25.73
N ARG A 7 22.55 19.50 25.41
CA ARG A 7 22.79 20.09 24.10
C ARG A 7 24.28 20.13 23.72
N LYS A 8 25.16 20.41 24.69
CA LYS A 8 26.61 20.33 24.46
C LYS A 8 27.06 18.89 24.26
N ALA A 9 26.69 17.96 25.14
CA ALA A 9 27.08 16.55 25.04
C ALA A 9 26.69 15.93 23.68
N VAL A 10 25.48 16.21 23.19
CA VAL A 10 25.02 15.75 21.87
C VAL A 10 25.82 16.40 20.72
N ALA A 11 26.13 17.70 20.79
CA ALA A 11 26.92 18.37 19.76
C ALA A 11 28.38 17.90 19.73
N ASP A 12 29.00 17.75 20.90
CA ASP A 12 30.35 17.21 21.07
C ASP A 12 30.42 15.76 20.55
N ALA A 13 29.46 14.90 20.92
CA ALA A 13 29.43 13.50 20.49
C ALA A 13 29.12 13.29 18.99
N LEU A 14 28.40 14.21 18.35
CA LEU A 14 28.19 14.19 16.89
C LEU A 14 29.32 14.88 16.11
N THR A 15 30.30 15.49 16.78
CA THR A 15 31.47 16.10 16.13
C THR A 15 32.45 15.00 15.69
N GLY A 16 32.52 14.77 14.39
CA GLY A 16 33.31 13.68 13.78
C GLY A 16 32.47 12.49 13.28
N VAL A 17 31.17 12.45 13.62
CA VAL A 17 30.23 11.44 13.10
C VAL A 17 29.87 11.76 11.65
N CYS A 18 30.64 11.20 10.72
CA CYS A 18 30.43 11.34 9.28
C CYS A 18 29.27 10.46 8.82
N ILE A 19 28.14 11.09 8.46
CA ILE A 19 27.10 10.43 7.65
C ILE A 19 27.61 10.36 6.20
N PRO A 20 27.39 9.25 5.47
CA PRO A 20 27.74 9.14 4.05
C PRO A 20 27.07 10.21 3.18
N THR A 21 27.86 11.11 2.60
CA THR A 21 27.39 12.16 1.68
C THR A 21 27.81 11.87 0.22
N PRO A 22 26.99 12.23 -0.80
CA PRO A 22 25.59 12.66 -0.75
C PRO A 22 24.66 11.55 -1.30
N PHE A 23 24.43 10.48 -0.54
CA PHE A 23 23.30 9.59 -0.82
C PHE A 23 22.02 10.22 -0.28
N CYS A 24 20.93 10.18 -1.06
CA CYS A 24 19.62 10.63 -0.59
C CYS A 24 19.06 9.66 0.45
N LEU A 25 19.44 9.87 1.72
CA LEU A 25 18.81 9.25 2.89
C LEU A 25 17.40 9.85 3.06
N ALA A 26 16.48 9.38 2.21
CA ALA A 26 15.05 9.58 2.40
C ALA A 26 14.58 8.78 3.62
N TYR A 27 13.64 9.34 4.36
CA TYR A 27 12.91 8.66 5.41
C TYR A 27 11.45 8.57 5.00
N GLY A 28 10.82 7.41 5.18
CA GLY A 28 9.43 7.17 4.78
C GLY A 28 8.80 6.04 5.60
N THR A 29 7.79 5.37 5.04
CA THR A 29 7.08 4.22 5.65
C THR A 29 8.02 3.15 6.20
N ALA A 30 9.11 2.83 5.47
CA ALA A 30 10.08 1.80 5.86
C ALA A 30 11.24 2.31 6.76
N GLY A 31 11.18 3.56 7.24
CA GLY A 31 12.28 4.23 7.94
C GLY A 31 13.43 4.62 7.01
N PHE A 32 14.67 4.64 7.53
CA PHE A 32 15.87 4.55 6.68
C PHE A 32 16.12 3.10 6.30
N ARG A 33 16.59 2.82 5.09
CA ARG A 33 16.96 1.47 4.65
C ARG A 33 18.03 1.50 3.55
N CYS A 34 19.13 0.75 3.74
CA CYS A 34 20.24 0.59 2.79
C CYS A 34 21.28 -0.42 3.31
N PHE A 35 22.35 -0.65 2.53
CA PHE A 35 23.55 -1.39 2.96
C PHE A 35 23.97 -0.98 4.38
N SER A 36 24.06 -1.97 5.27
CA SER A 36 24.17 -1.73 6.72
C SER A 36 25.36 -0.87 7.15
N GLU A 37 26.49 -0.94 6.43
CA GLU A 37 27.66 -0.07 6.62
C GLU A 37 27.32 1.44 6.61
N LYS A 38 26.33 1.84 5.81
CA LYS A 38 25.92 3.24 5.62
C LYS A 38 25.00 3.78 6.73
N LEU A 39 24.50 2.90 7.61
CA LEU A 39 23.65 3.29 8.75
C LEU A 39 24.45 3.62 10.01
N LYS A 40 25.76 3.39 10.00
CA LYS A 40 26.64 3.79 11.10
C LYS A 40 26.62 5.33 11.27
N GLY A 41 26.46 5.79 12.51
CA GLY A 41 26.26 7.20 12.83
C GLY A 41 24.85 7.74 12.54
N VAL A 42 24.08 7.10 11.65
CA VAL A 42 22.64 7.36 11.47
C VAL A 42 21.88 6.82 12.68
N SER A 43 22.20 5.61 13.14
CA SER A 43 21.67 5.01 14.38
C SER A 43 21.82 5.92 15.60
N LEU A 44 23.02 6.45 15.83
CA LEU A 44 23.29 7.39 16.92
C LEU A 44 22.38 8.62 16.90
N ARG A 45 22.16 9.19 15.71
CA ARG A 45 21.25 10.33 15.53
C ARG A 45 19.78 9.94 15.64
N VAL A 46 19.39 8.73 15.26
CA VAL A 46 18.04 8.19 15.48
C VAL A 46 17.77 8.02 16.98
N GLY A 47 18.73 7.56 17.78
CA GLY A 47 18.60 7.50 19.24
C GLY A 47 18.34 8.87 19.88
N VAL A 48 19.10 9.89 19.46
CA VAL A 48 18.87 11.29 19.88
C VAL A 48 17.48 11.78 19.47
N LEU A 49 17.02 11.46 18.25
CA LEU A 49 15.68 11.82 17.76
C LEU A 49 14.55 11.10 18.49
N ALA A 50 14.71 9.82 18.82
CA ALA A 50 13.70 9.05 19.55
C ALA A 50 13.50 9.60 20.97
N ALA A 51 14.60 9.94 21.66
CA ALA A 51 14.54 10.63 22.95
C ALA A 51 13.92 12.04 22.82
N LEU A 52 14.28 12.82 21.79
CA LEU A 52 13.64 14.11 21.51
C LEU A 52 12.14 13.98 21.22
N ARG A 53 11.72 12.94 20.49
CA ARG A 53 10.32 12.64 20.19
C ARG A 53 9.56 12.25 21.45
N SER A 54 10.14 11.43 22.33
CA SER A 54 9.57 11.08 23.63
C SER A 54 9.34 12.33 24.49
N LEU A 55 10.34 13.22 24.61
CA LEU A 55 10.21 14.51 25.31
C LEU A 55 9.06 15.38 24.76
N LEU A 56 8.92 15.45 23.42
CA LEU A 56 7.87 16.19 22.74
C LEU A 56 6.49 15.47 22.75
N ARG A 57 6.44 14.26 23.31
CA ARG A 57 5.22 13.51 23.65
C ARG A 57 5.06 13.37 25.18
N ASN A 58 5.55 14.35 25.94
CA ASN A 58 5.47 14.44 27.40
C ASN A 58 6.14 13.26 28.15
N GLY A 59 7.25 12.73 27.60
CA GLY A 59 8.01 11.61 28.20
C GLY A 59 7.43 10.22 27.91
N LYS A 60 6.40 10.10 27.07
CA LYS A 60 5.85 8.81 26.62
C LYS A 60 6.91 7.92 25.94
N PHE A 61 6.74 6.60 26.00
CA PHE A 61 7.64 5.65 25.35
C PHE A 61 7.57 5.79 23.83
N VAL A 62 8.73 5.76 23.18
CA VAL A 62 8.91 5.80 21.71
C VAL A 62 9.76 4.60 21.30
N GLY A 63 9.42 3.92 20.21
CA GLY A 63 10.17 2.76 19.74
C GLY A 63 11.23 3.09 18.69
N VAL A 64 12.28 2.27 18.63
CA VAL A 64 13.20 2.19 17.49
C VAL A 64 13.37 0.72 17.10
N MET A 65 12.94 0.36 15.88
CA MET A 65 13.14 -0.97 15.30
C MET A 65 14.30 -0.94 14.33
N ILE A 66 15.24 -1.88 14.45
CA ILE A 66 16.34 -2.05 13.50
C ILE A 66 16.11 -3.32 12.68
N THR A 67 15.78 -3.13 11.41
CA THR A 67 15.51 -4.20 10.44
C THR A 67 15.35 -3.65 9.02
N ALA A 68 15.60 -4.49 8.03
CA ALA A 68 15.16 -4.29 6.64
C ALA A 68 14.12 -5.31 6.13
N SER A 69 13.39 -6.03 7.01
CA SER A 69 12.27 -6.91 6.59
C SER A 69 12.74 -7.93 5.53
N HIS A 70 11.98 -8.15 4.46
CA HIS A 70 12.27 -8.93 3.25
C HIS A 70 13.59 -8.61 2.49
N ASN A 71 14.31 -7.53 2.78
CA ASN A 71 15.56 -7.22 2.06
C ASN A 71 16.66 -8.30 2.28
N PRO A 72 17.63 -8.45 1.35
CA PRO A 72 18.80 -9.30 1.55
C PRO A 72 19.59 -8.95 2.83
N SER A 73 20.28 -9.93 3.41
CA SER A 73 20.88 -9.83 4.75
C SER A 73 21.96 -8.76 4.95
N HIS A 74 22.59 -8.26 3.88
CA HIS A 74 23.60 -7.20 3.93
C HIS A 74 23.02 -5.78 4.11
N ASP A 75 21.75 -5.58 3.73
CA ASP A 75 21.00 -4.37 4.07
C ASP A 75 20.65 -4.36 5.56
N ASN A 76 20.39 -3.17 6.10
CA ASN A 76 19.58 -3.02 7.31
C ASN A 76 18.72 -1.75 7.20
N GLY A 77 17.95 -1.43 8.24
CA GLY A 77 17.09 -0.26 8.27
C GLY A 77 16.72 0.14 9.69
N ILE A 78 16.15 1.34 9.85
CA ILE A 78 15.83 1.91 11.16
C ILE A 78 14.48 2.64 11.08
N LYS A 79 13.46 2.09 11.75
CA LYS A 79 12.09 2.63 11.88
C LYS A 79 11.94 3.27 13.27
N ILE A 80 11.29 4.44 13.38
CA ILE A 80 10.83 5.04 14.65
C ILE A 80 9.33 4.75 14.82
N VAL A 81 8.93 4.33 16.02
CA VAL A 81 7.56 3.98 16.41
C VAL A 81 7.01 5.04 17.37
N ASP A 82 5.84 5.59 17.09
CA ASP A 82 5.18 6.59 17.94
C ASP A 82 4.47 5.96 19.17
N PRO A 83 4.10 6.74 20.21
CA PRO A 83 3.59 6.21 21.47
C PRO A 83 2.28 5.41 21.44
N ASP A 84 1.55 5.43 20.34
CA ASP A 84 0.37 4.60 20.07
C ASP A 84 0.74 3.19 19.53
N GLY A 85 2.03 2.94 19.31
CA GLY A 85 2.53 1.78 18.56
C GLY A 85 2.47 1.98 17.04
N GLY A 86 2.07 3.15 16.56
CA GLY A 86 1.99 3.47 15.14
C GLY A 86 3.35 3.82 14.53
N MET A 87 3.41 3.89 13.20
CA MET A 87 4.57 4.43 12.49
C MET A 87 4.70 5.94 12.71
N LEU A 88 5.93 6.46 12.80
CA LEU A 88 6.20 7.90 12.92
C LEU A 88 5.34 8.79 12.00
N GLU A 89 4.69 9.82 12.54
CA GLU A 89 3.90 10.81 11.79
C GLU A 89 4.62 11.32 10.52
N THR A 90 3.91 11.40 9.38
CA THR A 90 4.46 11.85 8.08
C THR A 90 5.10 13.25 8.13
N ASN A 91 4.58 14.16 8.95
CA ASN A 91 5.16 15.50 9.13
C ASN A 91 6.48 15.50 9.90
N TRP A 92 6.87 14.38 10.51
CA TRP A 92 8.15 14.19 11.19
C TRP A 92 9.23 13.54 10.32
N GLU A 93 8.87 12.93 9.19
CA GLU A 93 9.84 12.29 8.28
C GLU A 93 10.86 13.33 7.75
N SER A 94 10.38 14.51 7.35
CA SER A 94 11.25 15.63 6.98
C SER A 94 12.11 16.14 8.15
N VAL A 95 11.59 16.14 9.37
CA VAL A 95 12.32 16.53 10.59
C VAL A 95 13.46 15.56 10.91
N VAL A 96 13.26 14.26 10.64
CA VAL A 96 14.31 13.23 10.77
C VAL A 96 15.41 13.45 9.70
N VAL A 97 15.03 13.68 8.43
CA VAL A 97 15.97 13.96 7.34
C VAL A 97 16.75 15.25 7.55
N ASP A 98 16.09 16.33 8.01
CA ASP A 98 16.72 17.60 8.41
C ASP A 98 17.79 17.39 9.49
N PHE A 99 17.55 16.50 10.44
CA PHE A 99 18.47 16.23 11.54
C PHE A 99 19.69 15.40 11.13
N MET A 100 19.54 14.50 10.16
CA MET A 100 20.70 13.81 9.57
C MET A 100 21.63 14.82 8.90
N HIS A 101 21.08 15.71 8.07
CA HIS A 101 21.86 16.75 7.39
C HIS A 101 22.33 17.89 8.32
N CYS A 102 21.93 17.90 9.60
CA CYS A 102 22.34 18.90 10.58
C CYS A 102 23.83 18.76 10.94
N ASN A 103 24.62 19.79 10.63
CA ASN A 103 26.00 19.92 11.05
C ASN A 103 26.10 19.96 12.59
N ALA A 104 27.09 19.26 13.18
CA ALA A 104 27.28 19.15 14.63
C ALA A 104 27.30 20.50 15.36
N ASN A 105 27.92 21.52 14.75
CA ASN A 105 28.00 22.89 15.29
C ASN A 105 26.63 23.58 15.42
N LEU A 106 25.62 23.12 14.68
CA LEU A 106 24.25 23.65 14.69
C LEU A 106 23.28 22.79 15.50
N THR A 107 23.63 21.53 15.79
CA THR A 107 22.76 20.55 16.48
C THR A 107 22.26 21.06 17.82
N ALA A 108 23.12 21.65 18.65
CA ALA A 108 22.73 22.21 19.95
C ALA A 108 21.59 23.24 19.83
N HIS A 109 21.64 24.11 18.82
CA HIS A 109 20.60 25.11 18.56
C HIS A 109 19.36 24.52 17.89
N TRP A 110 19.53 23.54 17.00
CA TRP A 110 18.43 22.81 16.35
C TRP A 110 17.53 22.08 17.37
N ILE A 111 18.15 21.50 18.40
CA ILE A 111 17.47 20.85 19.55
C ILE A 111 16.82 21.91 20.45
N GLU A 112 17.55 22.96 20.83
CA GLU A 112 17.01 24.09 21.63
C GLU A 112 15.74 24.67 21.01
N LYS A 113 15.72 24.89 19.69
CA LYS A 113 14.59 25.45 18.96
C LYS A 113 13.31 24.62 19.11
N ARG A 114 13.42 23.30 19.32
CA ARG A 114 12.29 22.36 19.48
C ARG A 114 11.90 22.16 20.95
N LEU A 115 12.86 22.10 21.87
CA LEU A 115 12.60 21.88 23.31
C LEU A 115 12.05 23.11 24.07
N LYS A 116 11.85 24.28 23.43
CA LYS A 116 11.44 25.55 24.07
C LYS A 116 10.21 25.50 24.99
N HIS A 117 9.34 24.51 24.82
CA HIS A 117 8.09 24.36 25.57
C HIS A 117 8.00 23.02 26.33
N VAL A 118 9.09 22.26 26.39
CA VAL A 118 9.20 21.01 27.15
C VAL A 118 9.67 21.33 28.58
N GLN A 119 9.15 20.60 29.57
CA GLN A 119 9.53 20.78 30.96
C GLN A 119 10.92 20.16 31.23
N ASP A 120 11.81 20.91 31.91
CA ASP A 120 13.19 20.50 32.29
C ASP A 120 13.22 19.26 33.23
N THR A 121 12.06 18.75 33.64
CA THR A 121 11.84 17.60 34.56
C THR A 121 11.38 16.31 33.88
N LEU A 122 11.15 16.31 32.55
CA LEU A 122 10.70 15.12 31.83
C LEU A 122 11.89 14.23 31.44
N THR A 123 11.80 12.94 31.77
CA THR A 123 12.73 11.91 31.30
C THR A 123 12.24 11.35 29.96
N PRO A 124 13.08 11.27 28.92
CA PRO A 124 12.77 10.52 27.71
C PRO A 124 12.78 9.01 27.96
N HIS A 125 11.82 8.28 27.40
CA HIS A 125 11.77 6.82 27.43
C HIS A 125 11.77 6.26 26.00
N VAL A 126 12.71 5.35 25.71
CA VAL A 126 12.85 4.72 24.40
C VAL A 126 12.91 3.20 24.53
N VAL A 127 12.24 2.48 23.64
CA VAL A 127 12.28 1.01 23.55
C VAL A 127 13.01 0.63 22.26
N VAL A 128 14.01 -0.24 22.33
CA VAL A 128 14.84 -0.65 21.19
C VAL A 128 14.75 -2.15 20.97
N GLY A 129 14.47 -2.56 19.74
CA GLY A 129 14.40 -3.94 19.29
C GLY A 129 14.99 -4.12 17.89
N TYR A 130 15.41 -5.34 17.56
CA TYR A 130 16.09 -5.60 16.29
C TYR A 130 15.96 -7.04 15.77
N ASP A 131 16.19 -7.23 14.48
CA ASP A 131 16.16 -8.53 13.79
C ASP A 131 17.51 -9.30 13.82
N THR A 132 17.57 -10.44 13.14
CA THR A 132 18.73 -11.36 13.13
C THR A 132 19.95 -10.90 12.33
N ARG A 133 19.91 -9.73 11.68
CA ARG A 133 20.99 -9.22 10.82
C ARG A 133 22.29 -8.96 11.59
N GLU A 134 23.43 -9.09 10.92
CA GLU A 134 24.75 -9.00 11.56
C GLU A 134 25.03 -7.64 12.18
N SER A 135 24.58 -6.59 11.51
CA SER A 135 24.73 -5.20 11.95
C SER A 135 23.75 -4.80 13.06
N SER A 136 22.64 -5.53 13.23
CA SER A 136 21.53 -5.14 14.11
C SER A 136 21.96 -4.84 15.57
N PRO A 137 22.78 -5.68 16.25
CA PRO A 137 23.26 -5.37 17.59
C PRO A 137 24.12 -4.10 17.68
N SER A 138 25.06 -3.89 16.75
CA SER A 138 25.95 -2.72 16.78
C SER A 138 25.21 -1.43 16.43
N LEU A 139 24.22 -1.49 15.54
CA LEU A 139 23.32 -0.36 15.27
C LEU A 139 22.44 -0.06 16.50
N ALA A 140 22.01 -1.07 17.26
CA ALA A 140 21.24 -0.89 18.49
C ALA A 140 22.07 -0.23 19.60
N GLU A 141 23.33 -0.62 19.78
CA GLU A 141 24.28 0.05 20.69
C GLU A 141 24.43 1.54 20.38
N GLU A 142 24.51 1.93 19.10
CA GLU A 142 24.54 3.34 18.70
C GLU A 142 23.22 4.07 19.01
N VAL A 143 22.05 3.45 18.80
CA VAL A 143 20.75 4.03 19.22
C VAL A 143 20.74 4.25 20.73
N VAL A 144 21.16 3.27 21.54
CA VAL A 144 21.24 3.35 23.01
C VAL A 144 22.17 4.48 23.46
N GLN A 145 23.33 4.64 22.81
CA GLN A 145 24.23 5.79 23.05
C GLN A 145 23.53 7.13 22.76
N GLY A 146 22.77 7.22 21.67
CA GLY A 146 22.00 8.41 21.30
C GLY A 146 20.93 8.79 22.33
N VAL A 147 20.26 7.79 22.91
CA VAL A 147 19.29 7.99 24.00
C VAL A 147 19.98 8.47 25.28
N HIS A 148 21.11 7.87 25.66
CA HIS A 148 21.86 8.28 26.85
C HIS A 148 22.46 9.70 26.74
N LEU A 149 22.87 10.15 25.56
CA LEU A 149 23.30 11.55 25.33
C LEU A 149 22.19 12.57 25.62
N MET A 150 20.92 12.16 25.43
CA MET A 150 19.72 12.94 25.77
C MET A 150 19.25 12.74 27.22
N GLN A 151 20.01 12.02 28.05
CA GLN A 151 19.63 11.60 29.41
C GLN A 151 18.33 10.79 29.47
N GLY A 152 18.02 10.05 28.39
CA GLY A 152 16.88 9.14 28.32
C GLY A 152 17.15 7.76 28.93
N LEU A 153 16.08 7.09 29.33
CA LEU A 153 16.07 5.69 29.72
C LEU A 153 15.77 4.83 28.48
N CYS A 154 16.53 3.74 28.33
CA CYS A 154 16.43 2.86 27.17
C CYS A 154 16.14 1.41 27.58
N THR A 155 14.91 0.94 27.31
CA THR A 155 14.55 -0.48 27.45
C THR A 155 14.99 -1.22 26.18
N GLN A 156 15.83 -2.25 26.33
CA GLN A 156 16.37 -3.02 25.21
C GLN A 156 15.72 -4.40 25.19
N LEU A 157 14.98 -4.73 24.13
CA LEU A 157 14.33 -6.03 23.95
C LEU A 157 15.25 -7.06 23.26
N GLY A 158 16.27 -6.59 22.55
CA GLY A 158 17.18 -7.45 21.77
C GLY A 158 16.50 -8.00 20.52
N LEU A 159 16.66 -9.31 20.29
CA LEU A 159 16.03 -10.04 19.19
C LEU A 159 14.52 -10.13 19.39
N ILE A 160 13.77 -9.38 18.59
CA ILE A 160 12.31 -9.25 18.69
C ILE A 160 11.71 -9.03 17.29
N THR A 161 10.45 -9.40 17.04
CA THR A 161 9.80 -9.09 15.75
C THR A 161 9.41 -7.60 15.66
N THR A 162 9.23 -7.07 14.44
CA THR A 162 8.68 -5.70 14.26
C THR A 162 7.35 -5.53 15.01
N PRO A 163 6.36 -6.44 14.87
CA PRO A 163 5.07 -6.29 15.54
C PRO A 163 5.15 -6.36 17.07
N GLN A 164 6.03 -7.20 17.62
CA GLN A 164 6.26 -7.27 19.06
C GLN A 164 6.81 -5.96 19.63
N LEU A 165 7.73 -5.27 18.93
CA LEU A 165 8.18 -3.94 19.38
C LEU A 165 7.05 -2.91 19.33
N HIS A 166 6.27 -2.89 18.25
CA HIS A 166 5.14 -1.97 18.10
C HIS A 166 4.07 -2.21 19.20
N TYR A 167 3.74 -3.46 19.49
CA TYR A 167 2.90 -3.87 20.63
C TYR A 167 3.50 -3.40 21.97
N ALA A 168 4.79 -3.66 22.20
CA ALA A 168 5.48 -3.27 23.43
C ALA A 168 5.46 -1.75 23.69
N VAL A 169 5.66 -0.92 22.66
CA VAL A 169 5.56 0.54 22.75
C VAL A 169 4.15 0.99 23.12
N ARG A 170 3.11 0.39 22.51
CA ARG A 170 1.71 0.69 22.87
C ARG A 170 1.40 0.26 24.29
N TYR A 171 1.74 -0.98 24.66
CA TYR A 171 1.50 -1.56 25.98
C TYR A 171 2.12 -0.68 27.09
N MET A 172 3.38 -0.27 26.92
CA MET A 172 4.07 0.60 27.87
C MET A 172 3.47 2.02 27.97
N ASN A 173 2.67 2.46 27.00
CA ASN A 173 1.97 3.75 27.04
C ASN A 173 0.49 3.65 27.47
N THR A 174 -0.11 2.45 27.49
CA THR A 174 -1.48 2.21 27.95
C THR A 174 -1.51 1.65 29.38
N ALA A 175 -0.61 0.73 29.74
CA ALA A 175 -0.55 0.16 31.09
C ALA A 175 -0.21 1.23 32.14
N THR A 176 0.74 2.12 31.85
CA THR A 176 1.16 3.21 32.76
C THR A 176 0.10 4.30 32.93
N ALA A 177 -1.00 4.27 32.16
CA ALA A 177 -2.13 5.17 32.34
C ALA A 177 -3.17 4.64 33.36
N SER A 178 -3.07 3.36 33.74
CA SER A 178 -4.10 2.66 34.51
C SER A 178 -3.78 2.53 36.00
N GLU A 179 -2.53 2.24 36.37
CA GLU A 179 -2.11 1.99 37.75
C GLU A 179 -0.75 2.64 38.08
N PRO A 180 -0.66 3.51 39.10
CA PRO A 180 0.60 4.11 39.54
C PRO A 180 1.31 3.27 40.62
N SER A 181 1.62 2.00 40.32
CA SER A 181 2.29 1.07 41.25
C SER A 181 3.55 0.41 40.67
N ASP A 182 4.60 0.34 41.50
CA ASP A 182 5.93 -0.27 41.29
C ASP A 182 6.57 -0.22 39.88
N TYR A 183 7.33 0.86 39.65
CA TYR A 183 8.38 0.94 38.60
C TYR A 183 9.56 -0.04 38.80
N LEU A 184 9.52 -0.93 39.80
CA LEU A 184 10.67 -1.72 40.26
C LEU A 184 10.89 -3.06 39.54
N LEU A 185 9.92 -3.52 38.75
CA LEU A 185 10.16 -4.55 37.73
C LEU A 185 9.59 -4.08 36.39
N GLN A 186 10.44 -3.97 35.38
CA GLN A 186 9.94 -3.88 34.00
C GLN A 186 9.37 -5.26 33.61
N PRO A 187 8.17 -5.33 33.00
CA PRO A 187 7.60 -6.59 32.55
C PRO A 187 8.43 -7.18 31.40
N ASP A 188 8.44 -8.51 31.30
CA ASP A 188 8.95 -9.21 30.12
C ASP A 188 7.96 -9.03 28.96
N LEU A 189 8.22 -8.03 28.10
CA LEU A 189 7.30 -7.60 27.05
C LEU A 189 7.16 -8.63 25.92
N ASP A 190 8.18 -9.48 25.70
CA ASP A 190 8.10 -10.62 24.80
C ASP A 190 7.16 -11.69 25.36
N ARG A 191 7.33 -12.05 26.64
CA ARG A 191 6.43 -12.97 27.33
C ARG A 191 4.99 -12.45 27.38
N VAL A 192 4.77 -11.18 27.73
CA VAL A 192 3.43 -10.55 27.79
C VAL A 192 2.71 -10.66 26.45
N TYR A 193 3.41 -10.38 25.34
CA TYR A 193 2.86 -10.57 23.99
C TYR A 193 2.46 -12.04 23.74
N ILE A 194 3.37 -12.99 24.00
CA ILE A 194 3.15 -14.42 23.72
C ILE A 194 2.01 -15.00 24.57
N GLU A 195 1.96 -14.71 25.87
CA GLU A 195 0.90 -15.20 26.78
C GLU A 195 -0.45 -14.55 26.48
N TYR A 196 -0.48 -13.28 26.05
CA TYR A 196 -1.72 -12.62 25.63
C TYR A 196 -2.34 -13.33 24.42
N PHE A 197 -1.62 -13.41 23.29
CA PHE A 197 -2.18 -14.03 22.08
C PHE A 197 -2.45 -15.54 22.23
N ALA A 198 -1.60 -16.27 22.96
CA ALA A 198 -1.85 -17.68 23.27
C ALA A 198 -3.13 -17.91 24.08
N SER A 199 -3.39 -17.06 25.09
CA SER A 199 -4.58 -17.19 25.94
C SER A 199 -5.87 -16.81 25.20
N GLN A 200 -5.87 -15.72 24.42
CA GLN A 200 -7.01 -15.33 23.58
C GLN A 200 -7.36 -16.43 22.57
N PHE A 201 -6.37 -16.96 21.84
CA PHE A 201 -6.60 -18.01 20.85
C PHE A 201 -7.14 -19.29 21.50
N THR A 202 -6.54 -19.72 22.62
CA THR A 202 -6.97 -20.93 23.32
C THR A 202 -8.41 -20.79 23.86
N ALA A 203 -8.76 -19.64 24.42
CA ALA A 203 -10.12 -19.39 24.93
C ALA A 203 -11.16 -19.42 23.79
N GLY A 204 -10.89 -18.72 22.68
CA GLY A 204 -11.79 -18.69 21.53
C GLY A 204 -11.96 -20.06 20.86
N MET A 205 -10.85 -20.78 20.61
CA MET A 205 -10.89 -22.11 20.00
C MET A 205 -11.65 -23.12 20.87
N ASN A 206 -11.46 -23.09 22.19
CA ASN A 206 -12.22 -23.94 23.12
C ASN A 206 -13.73 -23.68 22.99
N ALA A 207 -14.17 -22.41 22.90
CA ALA A 207 -15.57 -22.05 22.76
C ALA A 207 -16.22 -22.62 21.47
N LEU A 208 -15.49 -22.65 20.35
CA LEU A 208 -15.97 -23.28 19.10
C LEU A 208 -16.18 -24.80 19.24
N THR A 209 -15.29 -25.49 19.96
CA THR A 209 -15.37 -26.96 20.11
C THR A 209 -16.53 -27.43 20.99
N THR A 210 -17.18 -26.54 21.75
CA THR A 210 -18.33 -26.90 22.59
C THR A 210 -19.60 -27.23 21.80
N GLU A 211 -19.75 -26.72 20.57
CA GLU A 211 -20.96 -26.89 19.76
C GLU A 211 -20.84 -27.91 18.61
N SER A 212 -19.61 -28.30 18.23
CA SER A 212 -19.38 -29.23 17.12
C SER A 212 -18.54 -30.45 17.52
N VAL A 213 -18.99 -31.64 17.11
CA VAL A 213 -18.39 -32.94 17.49
C VAL A 213 -17.12 -33.28 16.67
N HIS A 214 -16.75 -32.44 15.71
CA HIS A 214 -15.66 -32.70 14.77
C HIS A 214 -14.33 -32.09 15.24
N THR A 215 -13.22 -32.67 14.77
CA THR A 215 -11.83 -32.27 15.08
C THR A 215 -11.47 -32.15 16.57
N ARG A 216 -11.34 -33.30 17.26
CA ARG A 216 -10.54 -33.44 18.50
C ARG A 216 -9.01 -33.45 18.27
N HIS A 217 -8.56 -32.96 17.13
CA HIS A 217 -7.16 -32.99 16.70
C HIS A 217 -6.66 -31.54 16.54
N PRO A 218 -5.40 -31.25 16.91
CA PRO A 218 -4.82 -29.93 16.69
C PRO A 218 -4.82 -29.60 15.19
N ILE A 219 -4.97 -28.32 14.87
CA ILE A 219 -4.58 -27.79 13.56
C ILE A 219 -3.08 -28.02 13.40
N GLU A 220 -2.65 -28.73 12.36
CA GLU A 220 -1.23 -28.88 12.03
C GLU A 220 -0.87 -27.86 10.94
N LEU A 221 -0.13 -26.81 11.30
CA LEU A 221 0.29 -25.76 10.37
C LEU A 221 1.82 -25.80 10.18
N ASN A 222 2.25 -25.93 8.93
CA ASN A 222 3.66 -25.74 8.56
C ASN A 222 3.92 -24.24 8.38
N VAL A 223 5.02 -23.72 8.95
CA VAL A 223 5.38 -22.29 8.83
C VAL A 223 6.82 -22.15 8.35
N ASP A 224 6.98 -21.59 7.15
CA ASP A 224 8.26 -21.08 6.66
C ASP A 224 8.60 -19.76 7.37
N CYS A 225 9.66 -19.78 8.18
CA CYS A 225 10.06 -18.65 9.01
C CYS A 225 11.16 -17.77 8.39
N ALA A 226 11.50 -17.94 7.11
CA ALA A 226 12.44 -17.11 6.34
C ALA A 226 13.87 -16.96 6.92
N HIS A 227 14.28 -17.82 7.85
CA HIS A 227 15.46 -17.65 8.72
C HIS A 227 15.44 -16.36 9.57
N GLY A 228 14.25 -15.76 9.73
CA GLY A 228 13.99 -14.52 10.43
C GLY A 228 13.72 -14.68 11.93
N VAL A 229 13.63 -13.54 12.61
CA VAL A 229 13.41 -13.48 14.08
C VAL A 229 12.04 -14.03 14.49
N GLY A 230 11.05 -14.04 13.58
CA GLY A 230 9.73 -14.63 13.80
C GLY A 230 9.75 -16.11 14.17
N SER A 231 10.77 -16.87 13.74
CA SER A 231 10.98 -18.27 14.16
C SER A 231 11.08 -18.42 15.69
N LEU A 232 11.71 -17.46 16.38
CA LEU A 232 11.91 -17.49 17.83
C LEU A 232 10.61 -17.20 18.58
N ALA A 233 9.83 -16.23 18.11
CA ALA A 233 8.53 -15.89 18.67
C ALA A 233 7.51 -17.02 18.44
N LEU A 234 7.47 -17.60 17.24
CA LEU A 234 6.62 -18.77 16.94
C LEU A 234 7.01 -20.00 17.77
N ALA A 235 8.30 -20.23 18.03
CA ALA A 235 8.75 -21.33 18.89
C ALA A 235 8.26 -21.16 20.35
N LYS A 236 8.34 -19.94 20.90
CA LYS A 236 7.76 -19.61 22.22
C LYS A 236 6.24 -19.80 22.23
N LEU A 237 5.54 -19.29 21.21
CA LEU A 237 4.09 -19.41 21.08
C LEU A 237 3.63 -20.87 21.02
N ASN A 238 4.31 -21.72 20.25
CA ASN A 238 4.04 -23.16 20.16
C ASN A 238 4.20 -23.85 21.54
N ALA A 239 5.24 -23.47 22.29
CA ALA A 239 5.49 -24.00 23.64
C ALA A 239 4.44 -23.52 24.67
N THR A 240 3.97 -22.28 24.57
CA THR A 240 2.91 -21.74 25.44
C THR A 240 1.54 -22.36 25.14
N LEU A 241 1.16 -22.47 23.86
CA LEU A 241 -0.10 -23.09 23.44
C LEU A 241 -0.21 -24.57 23.86
N ALA A 242 0.91 -25.31 23.84
CA ALA A 242 0.99 -26.67 24.34
C ALA A 242 0.75 -26.80 25.86
N GLN A 243 0.88 -25.70 26.63
CA GLN A 243 0.60 -25.63 28.06
C GLN A 243 -0.82 -25.10 28.35
N CYS A 244 -1.33 -24.18 27.54
CA CYS A 244 -2.64 -23.55 27.75
C CYS A 244 -3.84 -24.45 27.42
N GLY A 245 -3.72 -25.37 26.45
CA GLY A 245 -4.82 -26.24 26.01
C GLY A 245 -4.43 -27.72 25.96
N GLN A 246 -5.36 -28.61 26.34
CA GLN A 246 -5.20 -30.06 26.24
C GLN A 246 -6.48 -30.74 25.71
N PRO A 247 -6.52 -31.17 24.42
CA PRO A 247 -5.47 -31.00 23.42
C PRO A 247 -5.21 -29.52 23.09
N ALA A 248 -4.00 -29.19 22.64
CA ALA A 248 -3.72 -27.85 22.15
C ALA A 248 -4.51 -27.59 20.84
N PRO A 249 -5.01 -26.37 20.61
CA PRO A 249 -5.84 -26.08 19.43
C PRO A 249 -5.05 -26.08 18.11
N ILE A 250 -3.77 -25.74 18.15
CA ILE A 250 -2.87 -25.70 16.99
C ILE A 250 -1.48 -26.22 17.41
N ARG A 251 -0.76 -26.79 16.44
CA ARG A 251 0.65 -27.18 16.52
C ARG A 251 1.37 -26.63 15.30
N PHE A 252 2.40 -25.81 15.55
CA PHE A 252 3.26 -25.30 14.48
C PHE A 252 4.41 -26.28 14.19
N ARG A 253 4.67 -26.51 12.89
CA ARG A 253 5.89 -27.15 12.38
C ARG A 253 6.73 -26.08 11.71
N LEU A 254 7.83 -25.69 12.34
CA LEU A 254 8.62 -24.52 11.92
C LEU A 254 9.79 -24.95 11.02
N PHE A 255 9.83 -24.38 9.82
CA PHE A 255 10.89 -24.55 8.82
C PHE A 255 11.66 -23.24 8.67
N ASN A 256 12.89 -23.31 8.14
CA ASN A 256 13.72 -22.13 7.86
C ASN A 256 13.97 -21.30 9.12
N THR A 257 14.61 -21.93 10.12
CA THR A 257 14.74 -21.41 11.51
C THR A 257 16.19 -21.12 11.94
N GLU A 258 17.17 -21.25 11.04
CA GLU A 258 18.61 -21.02 11.34
C GLU A 258 18.95 -19.53 11.48
N VAL A 259 18.45 -18.86 12.52
CA VAL A 259 18.67 -17.42 12.81
C VAL A 259 20.14 -16.99 12.92
N ASN A 260 21.06 -17.95 13.11
CA ASN A 260 22.50 -17.71 13.18
C ASN A 260 23.18 -17.71 11.81
N LYS A 261 22.54 -18.31 10.78
CA LYS A 261 23.03 -18.39 9.39
C LYS A 261 22.45 -17.24 8.58
N ARG A 262 23.00 -16.06 8.79
CA ARG A 262 22.46 -14.78 8.29
C ARG A 262 22.45 -14.69 6.76
N GLU A 263 23.26 -15.48 6.09
CA GLU A 263 23.26 -15.68 4.64
C GLU A 263 21.95 -16.31 4.11
N LEU A 264 21.18 -17.01 4.96
CA LEU A 264 19.91 -17.66 4.61
C LEU A 264 18.68 -16.75 4.81
N LEU A 265 18.81 -15.59 5.44
CA LEU A 265 17.70 -14.67 5.74
C LEU A 265 17.03 -14.18 4.44
N ASN A 266 15.75 -14.55 4.27
CA ASN A 266 14.95 -14.36 3.04
C ASN A 266 15.55 -15.00 1.76
N SER A 267 16.43 -16.01 1.90
CA SER A 267 17.09 -16.66 0.75
C SER A 267 16.30 -17.88 0.27
N ASN A 268 15.73 -17.80 -0.93
CA ASN A 268 14.81 -18.80 -1.51
C ASN A 268 13.59 -19.15 -0.64
N CYS A 269 13.25 -18.30 0.33
CA CYS A 269 12.20 -18.51 1.31
C CYS A 269 11.59 -17.18 1.79
N GLY A 270 10.48 -17.27 2.52
CA GLY A 270 9.76 -16.13 3.08
C GLY A 270 8.72 -15.52 2.15
N ALA A 271 7.82 -14.72 2.73
CA ALA A 271 6.62 -14.21 2.07
C ALA A 271 6.90 -13.45 0.76
N ASP A 272 7.94 -12.63 0.70
CA ASP A 272 8.29 -11.85 -0.50
C ASP A 272 8.76 -12.77 -1.65
N PHE A 273 9.55 -13.82 -1.36
CA PHE A 273 9.95 -14.84 -2.33
C PHE A 273 8.73 -15.60 -2.86
N VAL A 274 7.86 -16.09 -1.97
CA VAL A 274 6.68 -16.88 -2.35
C VAL A 274 5.70 -16.04 -3.18
N LYS A 275 5.45 -14.78 -2.81
CA LYS A 275 4.58 -13.86 -3.58
C LYS A 275 5.14 -13.52 -4.97
N ILE A 276 6.45 -13.29 -5.08
CA ILE A 276 7.07 -12.84 -6.34
C ILE A 276 7.30 -14.02 -7.31
N THR A 277 7.67 -15.20 -6.79
CA THR A 277 8.03 -16.36 -7.62
C THR A 277 6.85 -17.31 -7.90
N LEU A 278 5.82 -17.30 -7.04
CA LEU A 278 4.72 -18.27 -7.03
C LEU A 278 5.21 -19.73 -6.92
N LYS A 279 6.31 -19.94 -6.17
CA LYS A 279 6.90 -21.24 -5.85
C LYS A 279 6.86 -21.48 -4.34
N ALA A 280 6.84 -22.75 -3.96
CA ALA A 280 7.11 -23.14 -2.58
C ALA A 280 8.53 -22.68 -2.14
N PRO A 281 8.73 -22.32 -0.86
CA PRO A 281 10.04 -21.98 -0.34
C PRO A 281 10.97 -23.20 -0.34
N GLU A 282 12.27 -22.96 -0.48
CA GLU A 282 13.28 -23.98 -0.20
C GLU A 282 13.24 -24.32 1.30
N LEU A 283 13.11 -25.60 1.65
CA LEU A 283 12.92 -26.04 3.03
C LEU A 283 14.23 -26.49 3.68
N TYR A 284 14.56 -25.86 4.79
CA TYR A 284 15.70 -26.19 5.63
C TYR A 284 15.23 -26.60 7.05
N PRO A 285 15.73 -27.73 7.60
CA PRO A 285 16.57 -28.74 6.94
C PRO A 285 15.76 -29.57 5.93
N SER A 286 16.41 -29.98 4.84
CA SER A 286 15.81 -30.72 3.71
C SER A 286 15.24 -32.09 4.07
N ASP A 287 15.79 -32.71 5.13
CA ASP A 287 15.62 -34.14 5.41
C ASP A 287 14.45 -34.43 6.37
N MET A 288 13.60 -33.43 6.62
CA MET A 288 12.34 -33.64 7.34
C MET A 288 11.30 -34.25 6.41
N ASP A 289 10.53 -35.22 6.91
CA ASP A 289 9.24 -35.62 6.33
C ASP A 289 8.21 -34.48 6.49
N ALA A 290 8.47 -33.36 5.81
CA ALA A 290 7.50 -32.34 5.46
C ALA A 290 6.51 -32.99 4.49
N SER A 291 5.53 -33.70 5.06
CA SER A 291 4.57 -34.50 4.31
C SER A 291 3.87 -33.64 3.27
N CYS A 292 4.30 -33.77 2.01
CA CYS A 292 3.68 -33.14 0.84
C CYS A 292 2.36 -33.84 0.48
N SER A 293 1.50 -34.06 1.49
CA SER A 293 0.09 -34.23 1.25
C SER A 293 -0.43 -32.93 0.63
N LEU A 294 -1.25 -33.08 -0.42
CA LEU A 294 -1.80 -31.97 -1.20
C LEU A 294 -2.78 -31.10 -0.37
N GLU A 295 -3.12 -31.56 0.83
CA GLU A 295 -3.99 -30.92 1.81
C GLU A 295 -3.23 -30.29 2.99
N ALA A 296 -1.90 -30.33 2.99
CA ALA A 296 -1.07 -29.73 4.02
C ALA A 296 -1.24 -28.20 4.05
N ARG A 297 -1.54 -27.64 5.25
CA ARG A 297 -1.59 -26.19 5.46
C ARG A 297 -0.18 -25.62 5.54
N TRP A 298 0.09 -24.55 4.80
CA TRP A 298 1.33 -23.79 4.87
C TRP A 298 1.07 -22.30 5.06
N ALA A 299 1.84 -21.69 5.95
CA ALA A 299 2.05 -20.26 6.06
C ALA A 299 3.51 -19.91 5.78
N THR A 300 3.76 -18.69 5.33
CA THR A 300 5.11 -18.10 5.17
C THR A 300 5.09 -16.67 5.66
N ILE A 301 6.15 -16.28 6.36
CA ILE A 301 6.35 -14.94 6.93
C ILE A 301 7.62 -14.30 6.35
N ASP A 302 7.88 -13.01 6.58
CA ASP A 302 9.15 -12.38 6.23
C ASP A 302 10.11 -12.19 7.42
N GLY A 303 11.33 -11.72 7.16
CA GLY A 303 12.45 -11.75 8.11
C GLY A 303 12.22 -11.07 9.48
N ASP A 304 11.36 -10.04 9.56
CA ASP A 304 10.95 -9.36 10.80
C ASP A 304 9.47 -9.60 11.19
N ALA A 305 8.79 -10.50 10.47
CA ALA A 305 7.41 -10.94 10.65
C ALA A 305 6.34 -9.84 10.55
N ASP A 306 6.53 -8.82 9.69
CA ASP A 306 5.50 -7.82 9.37
C ASP A 306 4.58 -8.22 8.19
N ARG A 307 4.76 -9.44 7.65
CA ARG A 307 3.95 -10.01 6.54
C ARG A 307 3.55 -11.46 6.71
N LEU A 308 2.34 -11.81 6.28
CA LEU A 308 1.81 -13.17 6.24
C LEU A 308 1.20 -13.54 4.88
N LEU A 309 1.52 -14.73 4.38
CA LEU A 309 0.82 -15.38 3.27
C LEU A 309 0.56 -16.84 3.61
N TYR A 310 -0.50 -17.42 3.05
CA TYR A 310 -0.80 -18.86 3.09
C TYR A 310 -0.62 -19.50 1.72
N PHE A 311 -0.36 -20.80 1.68
CA PHE A 311 -0.41 -21.60 0.45
C PHE A 311 -0.75 -23.07 0.72
N TYR A 312 -1.02 -23.81 -0.35
CA TYR A 312 -1.05 -25.27 -0.36
C TYR A 312 -0.56 -25.80 -1.72
N HIS A 313 -0.21 -27.08 -1.79
CA HIS A 313 0.29 -27.72 -3.02
C HIS A 313 -0.84 -28.33 -3.86
N THR A 314 -0.74 -28.22 -5.18
CA THR A 314 -1.66 -28.89 -6.12
C THR A 314 -0.99 -30.03 -6.88
N PRO A 315 -1.73 -31.12 -7.22
CA PRO A 315 -1.16 -32.25 -7.93
C PRO A 315 -0.72 -31.87 -9.35
N GLU A 316 0.47 -32.34 -9.72
CA GLU A 316 1.07 -32.18 -11.05
C GLU A 316 0.19 -32.83 -12.12
N THR A 317 -0.21 -32.03 -13.12
CA THR A 317 -1.12 -32.42 -14.21
C THR A 317 -0.69 -31.83 -15.57
N GLY A 318 0.59 -31.47 -15.70
CA GLY A 318 1.22 -31.01 -16.95
C GLY A 318 2.09 -32.10 -17.59
N PRO A 319 2.09 -32.28 -18.93
CA PRO A 319 2.85 -33.33 -19.60
C PRO A 319 4.35 -33.04 -19.80
N ASP A 320 4.82 -31.81 -19.54
CA ASP A 320 6.22 -31.39 -19.73
C ASP A 320 7.00 -31.17 -18.40
N ASP A 321 6.35 -31.31 -17.23
CA ASP A 321 6.81 -30.76 -15.94
C ASP A 321 7.96 -31.52 -15.23
N LEU A 322 8.74 -32.36 -15.91
CA LEU A 322 9.90 -33.09 -15.33
C LEU A 322 11.08 -32.19 -14.86
N LEU A 323 10.90 -30.87 -14.87
CA LEU A 323 11.93 -29.85 -14.57
C LEU A 323 11.44 -28.70 -13.68
N HIS A 324 10.21 -28.75 -13.13
CA HIS A 324 9.62 -27.64 -12.38
C HIS A 324 9.14 -28.07 -10.98
N PRO A 325 9.56 -27.38 -9.89
CA PRO A 325 9.19 -27.75 -8.54
C PRO A 325 7.70 -27.47 -8.26
N SER A 326 7.12 -28.25 -7.35
CA SER A 326 5.68 -28.41 -7.15
C SER A 326 4.89 -27.10 -7.09
N ARG A 327 3.91 -26.98 -7.99
CA ARG A 327 3.03 -25.81 -8.12
C ARG A 327 2.18 -25.60 -6.87
N ILE A 328 2.26 -24.38 -6.32
CA ILE A 328 1.44 -23.94 -5.19
C ILE A 328 0.21 -23.14 -5.64
N VAL A 329 -0.82 -23.14 -4.81
CA VAL A 329 -1.90 -22.16 -4.81
C VAL A 329 -1.65 -21.18 -3.67
N LEU A 330 -1.52 -19.90 -4.00
CA LEU A 330 -1.29 -18.81 -3.06
C LEU A 330 -2.62 -18.30 -2.47
N LEU A 331 -2.59 -17.92 -1.19
CA LEU A 331 -3.62 -17.14 -0.52
C LEU A 331 -2.93 -15.94 0.15
N ASP A 332 -3.10 -14.75 -0.42
CA ASP A 332 -2.33 -13.57 -0.07
C ASP A 332 -3.05 -12.56 0.85
N GLY A 333 -2.49 -11.36 1.01
CA GLY A 333 -3.10 -10.30 1.83
C GLY A 333 -4.52 -9.92 1.40
N ASP A 334 -4.85 -9.93 0.10
CA ASP A 334 -6.22 -9.67 -0.36
C ASP A 334 -7.17 -10.82 0.01
N ARG A 335 -6.66 -12.06 0.02
CA ARG A 335 -7.40 -13.23 0.53
C ARG A 335 -7.63 -13.18 2.04
N ILE A 336 -6.65 -12.72 2.81
CA ILE A 336 -6.78 -12.50 4.26
C ILE A 336 -7.82 -11.41 4.54
N ALA A 337 -7.74 -10.27 3.83
CA ALA A 337 -8.73 -9.20 3.93
C ALA A 337 -10.16 -9.66 3.58
N CYS A 338 -10.32 -10.47 2.54
CA CYS A 338 -11.62 -11.04 2.17
C CYS A 338 -12.16 -12.02 3.21
N LEU A 339 -11.31 -12.86 3.82
CA LEU A 339 -11.69 -13.78 4.90
C LEU A 339 -12.19 -13.00 6.13
N PHE A 340 -11.44 -11.98 6.56
CA PHE A 340 -11.82 -11.14 7.70
C PHE A 340 -13.07 -10.31 7.42
N ALA A 341 -13.26 -9.84 6.18
CA ALA A 341 -14.50 -9.18 5.76
C ALA A 341 -15.69 -10.14 5.75
N SER A 342 -15.51 -11.39 5.34
CA SER A 342 -16.56 -12.42 5.35
C SER A 342 -17.01 -12.75 6.78
N PHE A 343 -16.05 -12.92 7.70
CA PHE A 343 -16.34 -13.10 9.13
C PHE A 343 -17.10 -11.90 9.71
N LEU A 344 -16.55 -10.68 9.58
CA LEU A 344 -17.13 -9.48 10.19
C LEU A 344 -18.52 -9.14 9.62
N THR A 345 -18.73 -9.26 8.30
CA THR A 345 -20.06 -9.05 7.71
C THR A 345 -21.09 -10.09 8.14
N THR A 346 -20.67 -11.34 8.39
CA THR A 346 -21.56 -12.40 8.86
C THR A 346 -21.92 -12.21 10.33
N ILE A 347 -20.93 -12.08 11.21
CA ILE A 347 -21.19 -11.97 12.66
C ILE A 347 -21.90 -10.66 13.04
N LEU A 348 -21.63 -9.54 12.35
CA LEU A 348 -22.38 -8.29 12.57
C LEU A 348 -23.84 -8.40 12.08
N ARG A 349 -24.13 -9.23 11.07
CA ARG A 349 -25.50 -9.50 10.59
C ARG A 349 -26.25 -10.38 11.59
N GLU A 350 -25.62 -11.45 12.07
CA GLU A 350 -26.17 -12.35 13.08
C GLU A 350 -26.40 -11.66 14.43
N SER A 351 -25.49 -10.75 14.82
CA SER A 351 -25.61 -9.93 16.04
C SER A 351 -26.56 -8.74 15.92
N LEU A 352 -27.17 -8.51 14.75
CA LEU A 352 -28.00 -7.33 14.43
C LEU A 352 -27.27 -5.97 14.62
N LEU A 353 -25.97 -5.94 14.36
CA LEU A 353 -25.09 -4.78 14.51
C LEU A 353 -24.78 -4.04 13.19
N THR A 354 -25.23 -4.55 12.04
CA THR A 354 -24.93 -3.98 10.71
C THR A 354 -25.37 -2.52 10.52
N GLU A 355 -26.43 -2.07 11.20
CA GLU A 355 -26.86 -0.66 11.17
C GLU A 355 -26.00 0.25 12.08
N ARG A 356 -25.28 -0.34 13.05
CA ARG A 356 -24.49 0.38 14.06
C ARG A 356 -23.03 0.54 13.66
N PHE A 357 -22.41 -0.48 13.08
CA PHE A 357 -20.98 -0.51 12.78
C PHE A 357 -20.70 -0.83 11.31
N LYS A 358 -19.80 -0.05 10.69
CA LYS A 358 -19.43 -0.20 9.29
C LYS A 358 -18.10 -0.91 9.12
N VAL A 359 -18.11 -1.99 8.32
CA VAL A 359 -16.90 -2.62 7.78
C VAL A 359 -16.45 -1.85 6.54
N GLY A 360 -15.15 -1.59 6.43
CA GLY A 360 -14.50 -1.12 5.21
C GLY A 360 -13.23 -1.91 4.93
N VAL A 361 -12.89 -2.10 3.66
CA VAL A 361 -11.61 -2.69 3.24
C VAL A 361 -10.81 -1.67 2.45
N VAL A 362 -9.55 -1.49 2.80
CA VAL A 362 -8.63 -0.61 2.10
C VAL A 362 -7.58 -1.44 1.36
N GLN A 363 -7.59 -1.32 0.03
CA GLN A 363 -6.70 -2.02 -0.90
C GLN A 363 -5.78 -1.02 -1.63
N THR A 364 -4.74 -1.52 -2.30
CA THR A 364 -3.91 -0.72 -3.23
C THR A 364 -4.26 -1.04 -4.69
N ALA A 365 -3.63 -0.34 -5.64
CA ALA A 365 -3.75 -0.66 -7.06
C ALA A 365 -3.34 -2.11 -7.41
N TYR A 366 -2.47 -2.74 -6.62
CA TYR A 366 -1.98 -4.11 -6.85
C TYR A 366 -2.98 -5.23 -6.52
N ALA A 367 -4.06 -4.91 -5.81
CA ALA A 367 -5.08 -5.90 -5.48
C ALA A 367 -5.74 -6.43 -6.75
N ASN A 368 -5.91 -7.75 -6.85
CA ASN A 368 -6.55 -8.40 -8.00
C ASN A 368 -8.01 -7.94 -8.10
N ALA A 369 -8.50 -7.55 -9.27
CA ALA A 369 -9.84 -6.98 -9.37
C ALA A 369 -10.95 -7.95 -8.91
N SER A 370 -10.76 -9.27 -9.00
CA SER A 370 -11.72 -10.23 -8.44
C SER A 370 -11.91 -10.10 -6.93
N SER A 371 -10.88 -9.69 -6.17
CA SER A 371 -11.01 -9.43 -4.73
C SER A 371 -11.89 -8.20 -4.46
N THR A 372 -11.63 -7.09 -5.16
CA THR A 372 -12.42 -5.85 -5.08
C THR A 372 -13.87 -6.08 -5.51
N LEU A 373 -14.10 -6.90 -6.55
CA LEU A 373 -15.44 -7.30 -6.99
C LEU A 373 -16.14 -8.15 -5.91
N TYR A 374 -15.49 -9.18 -5.38
CA TYR A 374 -16.05 -10.03 -4.31
C TYR A 374 -16.46 -9.23 -3.07
N LEU A 375 -15.56 -8.36 -2.58
CA LEU A 375 -15.81 -7.49 -1.43
C LEU A 375 -17.02 -6.55 -1.66
N ARG A 376 -17.15 -5.98 -2.86
CA ARG A 376 -18.18 -4.99 -3.20
C ARG A 376 -19.52 -5.62 -3.56
N ASP A 377 -19.52 -6.68 -4.36
CA ASP A 377 -20.71 -7.24 -5.01
C ASP A 377 -21.31 -8.42 -4.23
N GLU A 378 -20.48 -9.27 -3.60
CA GLU A 378 -20.95 -10.43 -2.81
C GLU A 378 -21.08 -10.07 -1.32
N LEU A 379 -20.05 -9.46 -0.71
CA LEU A 379 -20.10 -9.07 0.72
C LEU A 379 -20.77 -7.71 0.97
N THR A 380 -21.00 -6.89 -0.07
CA THR A 380 -21.57 -5.52 0.04
C THR A 380 -20.77 -4.59 0.97
N VAL A 381 -19.44 -4.74 1.01
CA VAL A 381 -18.53 -3.94 1.85
C VAL A 381 -18.04 -2.70 1.10
N THR A 382 -17.79 -1.61 1.83
CA THR A 382 -17.16 -0.40 1.25
C THR A 382 -15.68 -0.66 0.99
N VAL A 383 -15.26 -0.66 -0.28
CA VAL A 383 -13.85 -0.83 -0.66
C VAL A 383 -13.26 0.51 -1.09
N LEU A 384 -12.14 0.90 -0.47
CA LEU A 384 -11.33 2.05 -0.87
C LEU A 384 -10.02 1.59 -1.52
N CYS A 385 -9.59 2.31 -2.54
CA CYS A 385 -8.28 2.11 -3.18
C CYS A 385 -7.39 3.31 -2.88
N VAL A 386 -6.18 3.07 -2.37
CA VAL A 386 -5.22 4.11 -1.97
C VAL A 386 -3.83 3.86 -2.59
N PRO A 387 -2.94 4.87 -2.63
CA PRO A 387 -1.55 4.68 -3.03
C PRO A 387 -0.84 3.59 -2.21
N THR A 388 0.16 2.96 -2.82
CA THR A 388 0.95 1.89 -2.21
C THR A 388 1.66 2.37 -0.94
N GLY A 389 1.70 1.53 0.10
CA GLY A 389 2.44 1.76 1.33
C GLY A 389 1.53 1.98 2.55
N VAL A 390 1.76 1.16 3.58
CA VAL A 390 1.01 1.03 4.84
C VAL A 390 0.41 2.33 5.41
N LYS A 391 1.15 3.45 5.40
CA LYS A 391 0.66 4.74 5.92
C LYS A 391 -0.58 5.28 5.20
N HIS A 392 -0.76 4.99 3.92
CA HIS A 392 -1.98 5.35 3.17
C HIS A 392 -3.14 4.42 3.53
N LEU A 393 -2.88 3.12 3.63
CA LEU A 393 -3.88 2.10 3.98
C LEU A 393 -4.43 2.32 5.39
N HIS A 394 -3.54 2.36 6.38
CA HIS A 394 -3.86 2.58 7.79
C HIS A 394 -4.65 3.88 7.99
N ARG A 395 -4.26 4.98 7.33
CA ARG A 395 -4.97 6.26 7.44
C ARG A 395 -6.42 6.19 6.94
N ALA A 396 -6.68 5.50 5.83
CA ALA A 396 -8.05 5.37 5.30
C ALA A 396 -8.85 4.29 6.04
N ALA A 397 -8.20 3.34 6.71
CA ALA A 397 -8.86 2.34 7.55
C ALA A 397 -9.46 2.97 8.83
N LEU A 398 -8.87 4.07 9.34
CA LEU A 398 -9.39 4.84 10.48
C LEU A 398 -10.74 5.54 10.20
N ASP A 399 -11.20 5.63 8.95
CA ASP A 399 -12.50 6.20 8.59
C ASP A 399 -13.68 5.20 8.76
N PHE A 400 -13.42 3.99 9.29
CA PHE A 400 -14.40 2.91 9.50
C PHE A 400 -14.45 2.41 10.96
N ASP A 401 -15.55 1.74 11.32
CA ASP A 401 -15.66 1.06 12.62
C ASP A 401 -14.84 -0.23 12.68
N PHE A 402 -14.80 -0.94 11.55
CA PHE A 402 -13.93 -2.08 11.29
C PHE A 402 -13.16 -1.81 10.00
N GLY A 403 -11.97 -1.22 10.12
CA GLY A 403 -11.10 -0.85 9.01
C GLY A 403 -10.09 -1.93 8.70
N ILE A 404 -10.42 -2.85 7.78
CA ILE A 404 -9.52 -3.91 7.33
C ILE A 404 -8.56 -3.32 6.29
N TYR A 405 -7.26 -3.58 6.40
CA TYR A 405 -6.33 -3.25 5.33
C TYR A 405 -5.21 -4.28 5.18
N PHE A 406 -4.99 -4.74 3.95
CA PHE A 406 -3.84 -5.59 3.58
C PHE A 406 -3.32 -5.17 2.22
N GLU A 407 -2.00 -5.23 2.04
CA GLU A 407 -1.38 -5.24 0.73
C GLU A 407 -1.24 -6.69 0.23
N ALA A 408 -1.32 -6.91 -1.07
CA ALA A 408 -1.14 -8.23 -1.72
C ALA A 408 0.22 -8.93 -1.41
N ASN A 409 1.16 -8.25 -0.74
CA ASN A 409 2.43 -8.77 -0.25
C ASN A 409 2.33 -9.45 1.14
N GLY A 410 1.17 -9.42 1.79
CA GLY A 410 0.93 -10.01 3.11
C GLY A 410 1.04 -9.06 4.29
N HIS A 411 1.44 -7.79 4.09
CA HIS A 411 1.42 -6.79 5.17
C HIS A 411 0.00 -6.22 5.36
N GLY A 412 -0.61 -6.42 6.52
CA GLY A 412 -1.88 -5.79 6.87
C GLY A 412 -2.35 -6.12 8.28
N THR A 413 -3.46 -5.50 8.70
CA THR A 413 -4.15 -5.77 9.98
C THR A 413 -5.56 -5.19 9.90
N VAL A 414 -6.33 -5.27 10.99
CA VAL A 414 -7.64 -4.61 11.14
C VAL A 414 -7.55 -3.51 12.20
N LEU A 415 -8.22 -2.39 11.97
CA LEU A 415 -8.41 -1.30 12.93
C LEU A 415 -9.85 -1.28 13.43
N PHE A 416 -10.04 -0.80 14.66
CA PHE A 416 -11.36 -0.69 15.29
C PHE A 416 -11.59 0.74 15.78
N SER A 417 -12.80 1.27 15.63
CA SER A 417 -13.18 2.55 16.25
C SER A 417 -13.30 2.40 17.78
N ASP A 418 -13.11 3.51 18.51
CA ASP A 418 -13.33 3.53 19.98
C ASP A 418 -14.74 3.03 20.35
N ALA A 419 -15.73 3.27 19.49
CA ALA A 419 -17.11 2.81 19.68
C ALA A 419 -17.26 1.28 19.58
N VAL A 420 -16.44 0.61 18.77
CA VAL A 420 -16.36 -0.86 18.71
C VAL A 420 -15.67 -1.41 19.94
N ILE A 421 -14.52 -0.84 20.33
CA ILE A 421 -13.75 -1.27 21.51
C ILE A 421 -14.56 -1.13 22.80
N GLU A 422 -15.25 0.00 22.98
CA GLU A 422 -16.10 0.23 24.14
C GLU A 422 -17.34 -0.68 24.14
N TYR A 423 -17.97 -0.88 22.98
CA TYR A 423 -19.08 -1.82 22.86
C TYR A 423 -18.68 -3.25 23.22
N ALA A 424 -17.55 -3.73 22.68
CA ALA A 424 -17.02 -5.06 22.97
C ALA A 424 -16.79 -5.25 24.48
N ARG A 425 -16.10 -4.30 25.13
CA ARG A 425 -15.82 -4.37 26.58
C ARG A 425 -17.08 -4.37 27.45
N GLN A 426 -18.14 -3.67 27.02
CA GLN A 426 -19.37 -3.51 27.80
C GLN A 426 -20.44 -4.58 27.54
N ASN A 427 -20.47 -5.21 26.34
CA ASN A 427 -21.62 -5.98 25.86
C ASN A 427 -21.29 -7.40 25.39
N LEU A 428 -20.02 -7.74 25.18
CA LEU A 428 -19.61 -9.06 24.70
C LEU A 428 -18.88 -9.83 25.81
N ASP A 429 -19.15 -11.13 25.91
CA ASP A 429 -18.31 -12.03 26.69
C ASP A 429 -16.92 -12.13 26.02
N PRO A 430 -15.80 -12.18 26.77
CA PRO A 430 -14.47 -12.41 26.20
C PRO A 430 -14.34 -13.61 25.26
N ILE A 431 -15.17 -14.67 25.40
CA ILE A 431 -15.15 -15.82 24.48
C ILE A 431 -16.07 -15.65 23.25
N HIS A 432 -16.87 -14.57 23.18
CA HIS A 432 -17.71 -14.28 22.03
C HIS A 432 -16.84 -14.10 20.77
N PRO A 433 -17.15 -14.70 19.60
CA PRO A 433 -16.20 -14.72 18.49
C PRO A 433 -15.77 -13.34 17.98
N LEU A 434 -16.64 -12.32 18.06
CA LEU A 434 -16.26 -10.93 17.74
C LEU A 434 -15.29 -10.31 18.76
N ALA A 435 -15.40 -10.67 20.05
CA ALA A 435 -14.46 -10.23 21.09
C ALA A 435 -13.10 -10.94 20.93
N VAL A 436 -13.11 -12.24 20.62
CA VAL A 436 -11.90 -13.01 20.28
C VAL A 436 -11.20 -12.42 19.05
N PHE A 437 -11.95 -12.10 17.98
CA PHE A 437 -11.40 -11.45 16.78
C PHE A 437 -10.69 -10.13 17.13
N ILE A 438 -11.32 -9.29 17.94
CA ILE A 438 -10.74 -8.01 18.40
C ILE A 438 -9.48 -8.26 19.27
N GLY A 439 -9.52 -9.24 20.18
CA GLY A 439 -8.39 -9.60 21.07
C GLY A 439 -7.22 -10.27 20.36
N LEU A 440 -7.46 -10.95 19.23
CA LEU A 440 -6.42 -11.56 18.39
C LEU A 440 -5.81 -10.59 17.36
N THR A 441 -6.38 -9.39 17.18
CA THR A 441 -5.87 -8.42 16.20
C THR A 441 -4.82 -7.48 16.80
N ASN A 442 -3.58 -7.52 16.31
CA ASN A 442 -2.60 -6.48 16.64
C ASN A 442 -2.86 -5.21 15.82
N THR A 443 -3.61 -4.27 16.40
CA THR A 443 -4.01 -3.00 15.75
C THR A 443 -2.90 -1.94 15.61
N THR A 444 -1.61 -2.28 15.79
CA THR A 444 -0.48 -1.31 15.73
C THR A 444 0.23 -1.24 14.37
N VAL A 445 0.46 -2.40 13.76
CA VAL A 445 1.15 -2.65 12.50
C VAL A 445 0.69 -4.02 11.98
N GLY A 446 1.06 -4.43 10.76
CA GLY A 446 0.77 -5.80 10.34
C GLY A 446 1.58 -6.80 11.16
N ASP A 447 0.97 -7.92 11.57
CA ASP A 447 1.56 -8.84 12.56
C ASP A 447 1.34 -10.29 12.13
N ALA A 448 2.34 -10.85 11.46
CA ALA A 448 2.22 -12.18 10.89
C ALA A 448 1.98 -13.30 11.93
N ILE A 449 2.30 -13.07 13.20
CA ILE A 449 2.13 -14.06 14.27
C ILE A 449 0.72 -13.97 14.86
N ALA A 450 0.21 -12.75 15.08
CA ALA A 450 -1.17 -12.54 15.50
C ALA A 450 -2.15 -12.91 14.36
N ASP A 451 -1.84 -12.53 13.12
CA ASP A 451 -2.65 -12.82 11.93
C ASP A 451 -2.72 -14.33 11.62
N ILE A 452 -1.69 -15.13 11.93
CA ILE A 452 -1.78 -16.61 11.84
C ILE A 452 -2.88 -17.14 12.76
N LEU A 453 -2.92 -16.67 14.02
CA LEU A 453 -3.93 -17.10 14.99
C LEU A 453 -5.32 -16.59 14.59
N LEU A 454 -5.42 -15.37 14.07
CA LEU A 454 -6.67 -14.78 13.61
C LEU A 454 -7.24 -15.51 12.37
N VAL A 455 -6.38 -15.86 11.39
CA VAL A 455 -6.76 -16.68 10.22
C VAL A 455 -7.24 -18.06 10.64
N GLU A 456 -6.47 -18.80 11.45
CA GLU A 456 -6.87 -20.16 11.85
C GLU A 456 -8.10 -20.17 12.78
N PHE A 457 -8.31 -19.13 13.60
CA PHE A 457 -9.56 -18.96 14.36
C PHE A 457 -10.76 -18.72 13.43
N VAL A 458 -10.64 -17.81 12.45
CA VAL A 458 -11.73 -17.48 11.52
C VAL A 458 -12.04 -18.64 10.58
N LEU A 459 -11.03 -19.36 10.08
CA LEU A 459 -11.23 -20.60 9.32
C LEU A 459 -11.93 -21.67 10.15
N SER A 460 -11.62 -21.78 11.44
CA SER A 460 -12.27 -22.72 12.35
C SER A 460 -13.72 -22.32 12.67
N TRP A 461 -14.01 -21.02 12.83
CA TRP A 461 -15.37 -20.50 13.01
C TRP A 461 -16.25 -20.76 11.79
N HIS A 462 -15.73 -20.56 10.57
CA HIS A 462 -16.41 -20.89 9.32
C HIS A 462 -16.45 -22.40 9.00
N GLY A 463 -15.63 -23.23 9.66
CA GLY A 463 -15.46 -24.65 9.33
C GLY A 463 -14.78 -24.88 7.96
N TRP A 464 -13.85 -24.02 7.55
CA TRP A 464 -13.26 -24.00 6.20
C TRP A 464 -11.87 -24.63 6.12
N SER A 465 -11.63 -25.31 4.99
CA SER A 465 -10.30 -25.67 4.48
C SER A 465 -9.67 -24.51 3.70
N LEU A 466 -8.34 -24.55 3.49
CA LEU A 466 -7.65 -23.59 2.62
C LEU A 466 -8.21 -23.59 1.19
N LYS A 467 -8.72 -24.74 0.69
CA LYS A 467 -9.37 -24.79 -0.61
C LYS A 467 -10.69 -24.00 -0.61
N GLN A 468 -11.53 -24.12 0.42
CA GLN A 468 -12.78 -23.34 0.52
C GLN A 468 -12.52 -21.83 0.65
N TRP A 469 -11.45 -21.44 1.35
CA TRP A 469 -10.98 -20.05 1.39
C TRP A 469 -10.48 -19.56 0.01
N HIS A 470 -9.75 -20.39 -0.73
CA HIS A 470 -9.37 -20.09 -2.12
C HIS A 470 -10.59 -20.03 -3.06
N ASP A 471 -11.60 -20.87 -2.85
CA ASP A 471 -12.80 -20.94 -3.69
C ASP A 471 -13.75 -19.73 -3.50
N MET A 472 -13.51 -18.83 -2.54
CA MET A 472 -14.32 -17.62 -2.31
C MET A 472 -14.48 -16.74 -3.58
N TYR A 473 -13.43 -16.65 -4.40
CA TYR A 473 -13.44 -16.00 -5.71
C TYR A 473 -12.31 -16.53 -6.60
N THR A 474 -12.51 -16.50 -7.91
CA THR A 474 -11.45 -16.81 -8.89
C THR A 474 -10.72 -15.52 -9.29
N GLU A 475 -9.41 -15.47 -9.08
CA GLU A 475 -8.57 -14.33 -9.49
C GLU A 475 -8.47 -14.21 -11.02
N LEU A 476 -8.34 -12.97 -11.50
CA LEU A 476 -7.82 -12.72 -12.84
C LEU A 476 -6.34 -13.14 -12.88
N ALA A 477 -5.90 -13.74 -13.98
CA ALA A 477 -4.47 -14.00 -14.15
C ALA A 477 -3.72 -12.67 -14.20
N SER A 478 -2.58 -12.56 -13.51
CA SER A 478 -1.86 -11.29 -13.36
C SER A 478 -0.36 -11.46 -13.51
N ARG A 479 0.30 -10.36 -13.87
CA ARG A 479 1.75 -10.27 -14.05
C ARG A 479 2.25 -8.91 -13.59
N GLN A 480 3.28 -8.91 -12.76
CA GLN A 480 4.05 -7.73 -12.39
C GLN A 480 5.45 -7.84 -12.97
N ILE A 481 5.96 -6.77 -13.59
CA ILE A 481 7.33 -6.70 -14.12
C ILE A 481 8.01 -5.39 -13.74
N LYS A 482 9.35 -5.47 -13.63
CA LYS A 482 10.24 -4.34 -13.37
C LYS A 482 10.78 -3.80 -14.70
N VAL A 483 10.69 -2.49 -14.93
CA VAL A 483 11.20 -1.83 -16.13
C VAL A 483 12.30 -0.86 -15.72
N SER A 484 13.51 -1.03 -16.24
CA SER A 484 14.59 -0.03 -16.09
C SER A 484 14.13 1.29 -16.68
N VAL A 485 14.23 2.39 -15.91
CA VAL A 485 13.91 3.74 -16.41
C VAL A 485 14.98 4.75 -15.99
N SER A 486 15.36 5.64 -16.92
CA SER A 486 16.49 6.55 -16.70
C SER A 486 16.20 7.62 -15.63
N GLN A 487 14.93 8.02 -15.44
CA GLN A 487 14.48 8.88 -14.34
C GLN A 487 13.07 8.50 -13.86
N PRO A 488 12.90 7.71 -12.78
CA PRO A 488 11.59 7.34 -12.26
C PRO A 488 10.69 8.54 -11.93
N SER A 489 11.26 9.65 -11.47
CA SER A 489 10.58 10.90 -11.13
C SER A 489 9.89 11.62 -12.30
N SER A 490 10.16 11.21 -13.55
CA SER A 490 9.42 11.68 -14.72
C SER A 490 8.02 11.05 -14.82
N ILE A 491 7.84 9.87 -14.23
CA ILE A 491 6.55 9.18 -14.10
C ILE A 491 5.82 9.79 -12.89
N GLN A 492 4.77 10.55 -13.15
CA GLN A 492 3.85 11.03 -12.13
C GLN A 492 2.51 10.30 -12.29
N THR A 493 1.89 9.95 -11.17
CA THR A 493 0.64 9.18 -11.14
C THR A 493 -0.48 9.94 -10.42
N THR A 494 -1.70 9.48 -10.63
CA THR A 494 -2.93 9.95 -9.99
C THR A 494 -3.86 8.75 -9.73
N ASP A 495 -5.02 9.00 -9.15
CA ASP A 495 -6.08 8.00 -8.91
C ASP A 495 -5.55 6.74 -8.19
N ALA A 496 -5.07 6.88 -6.95
CA ALA A 496 -4.48 5.78 -6.16
C ALA A 496 -3.32 5.05 -6.88
N GLU A 497 -2.51 5.81 -7.63
CA GLU A 497 -1.43 5.32 -8.52
C GLU A 497 -1.88 4.47 -9.72
N ARG A 498 -3.19 4.34 -9.97
CA ARG A 498 -3.75 3.53 -11.06
C ARG A 498 -3.60 4.15 -12.45
N ARG A 499 -3.29 5.45 -12.54
CA ARG A 499 -3.14 6.17 -13.82
C ARG A 499 -1.92 7.07 -13.83
N VAL A 500 -1.16 7.06 -14.92
CA VAL A 500 -0.07 7.99 -15.20
C VAL A 500 -0.67 9.35 -15.64
N CYS A 501 -0.14 10.45 -15.11
CA CYS A 501 -0.46 11.82 -15.53
C CYS A 501 0.73 12.54 -16.20
N SER A 502 1.96 12.08 -15.98
CA SER A 502 3.16 12.45 -16.74
C SER A 502 4.02 11.19 -16.98
N PRO A 503 4.53 10.94 -18.20
CA PRO A 503 4.22 11.64 -19.44
C PRO A 503 2.79 11.31 -19.91
N LEU A 504 2.01 12.32 -20.30
CA LEU A 504 0.58 12.17 -20.62
C LEU A 504 0.30 11.14 -21.75
N ALA A 505 1.20 11.05 -22.72
CA ALA A 505 1.10 10.12 -23.85
C ALA A 505 1.16 8.64 -23.44
N LEU A 506 1.81 8.31 -22.31
CA LEU A 506 1.91 6.94 -21.83
C LEU A 506 0.57 6.40 -21.35
N GLN A 507 -0.28 7.21 -20.71
CA GLN A 507 -1.60 6.72 -20.26
C GLN A 507 -2.62 6.65 -21.40
N GLY A 508 -2.73 7.72 -22.19
CA GLY A 508 -3.73 7.85 -23.25
C GLY A 508 -4.69 9.02 -23.02
N SER A 509 -5.76 9.07 -23.81
CA SER A 509 -6.74 10.16 -23.76
C SER A 509 -7.53 10.15 -22.44
N LEU A 510 -7.67 11.32 -21.82
CA LEU A 510 -8.46 11.50 -20.60
C LEU A 510 -9.94 11.10 -20.82
N GLN A 511 -10.31 9.89 -20.41
CA GLN A 511 -11.71 9.55 -20.20
C GLN A 511 -12.29 10.53 -19.17
N ARG A 512 -13.47 11.10 -19.46
CA ARG A 512 -14.25 11.80 -18.43
C ARG A 512 -14.59 10.78 -17.33
N PRO A 513 -14.59 11.17 -16.04
CA PRO A 513 -15.10 10.28 -15.00
C PRO A 513 -16.53 9.87 -15.38
N ALA A 514 -16.82 8.57 -15.26
CA ALA A 514 -18.11 8.04 -15.65
C ALA A 514 -19.22 8.76 -14.88
N THR A 515 -20.06 9.52 -15.60
CA THR A 515 -21.23 10.16 -15.00
C THR A 515 -22.12 9.07 -14.44
N ILE A 516 -22.25 9.04 -13.11
CA ILE A 516 -23.19 8.16 -12.41
C ILE A 516 -24.55 8.33 -13.07
N ARG A 517 -25.08 7.24 -13.64
CA ARG A 517 -26.46 7.20 -14.11
C ARG A 517 -27.34 7.02 -12.90
N ASP A 518 -27.63 8.12 -12.21
CA ASP A 518 -28.69 8.17 -11.21
C ASP A 518 -30.00 7.74 -11.87
N SER A 519 -30.43 6.52 -11.57
CA SER A 519 -31.67 5.96 -12.03
C SER A 519 -32.82 6.65 -11.30
N HIS A 520 -33.33 7.74 -11.88
CA HIS A 520 -34.48 8.47 -11.35
C HIS A 520 -35.66 7.53 -11.05
N ASN A 521 -35.87 7.25 -9.76
CA ASN A 521 -37.07 6.64 -9.21
C ASN A 521 -37.31 7.18 -7.78
N LEU A 522 -37.71 8.45 -7.71
CA LEU A 522 -38.23 9.08 -6.49
C LEU A 522 -39.63 9.63 -6.77
N SER A 523 -40.61 9.10 -6.06
CA SER A 523 -42.04 9.46 -6.19
C SER A 523 -42.34 10.83 -5.56
N PRO A 524 -43.39 11.56 -6.01
CA PRO A 524 -43.49 13.00 -5.76
C PRO A 524 -44.37 13.42 -4.57
N ALA A 525 -43.77 14.09 -3.57
CA ALA A 525 -44.34 15.16 -2.71
C ALA A 525 -43.18 15.71 -1.83
N LEU A 526 -43.08 16.98 -1.41
CA LEU A 526 -44.06 18.07 -1.27
C LEU A 526 -43.60 19.38 -1.98
N ARG A 527 -44.52 20.35 -2.08
CA ARG A 527 -44.20 21.77 -2.35
C ARG A 527 -44.14 22.56 -1.03
N THR A 528 -43.16 23.44 -0.92
CA THR A 528 -43.31 24.79 -0.34
C THR A 528 -42.32 25.71 -1.03
N ASP A 529 -42.79 26.79 -1.64
CA ASP A 529 -41.94 27.95 -1.93
C ASP A 529 -41.51 28.57 -0.59
N ASP A 530 -40.29 29.09 -0.52
CA ASP A 530 -40.13 30.46 -0.03
C ASP A 530 -38.87 31.12 -0.59
N SER A 531 -38.95 32.44 -0.80
CA SER A 531 -37.90 33.20 -1.50
C SER A 531 -37.48 34.42 -0.69
N VAL A 532 -36.16 34.69 -0.54
CA VAL A 532 -35.67 36.02 -0.17
C VAL A 532 -34.15 36.19 -0.39
N ARG A 533 -33.78 37.27 -1.11
CA ARG A 533 -32.55 38.13 -1.07
C ARG A 533 -31.15 37.48 -0.96
N HIS A 534 -30.16 37.74 -1.82
CA HIS A 534 -29.55 38.96 -2.44
C HIS A 534 -28.19 39.35 -1.81
N ALA A 535 -27.31 39.89 -2.67
CA ALA A 535 -25.94 40.40 -2.43
C ALA A 535 -24.86 39.33 -2.14
N SER A 536 -23.71 39.17 -2.82
CA SER A 536 -22.85 39.92 -3.80
C SER A 536 -21.51 40.40 -3.21
N VAL A 537 -20.55 40.80 -4.07
CA VAL A 537 -19.12 41.15 -3.82
C VAL A 537 -18.24 39.88 -3.88
N LEU A 538 -17.19 39.73 -4.71
CA LEU A 538 -16.36 40.57 -5.62
C LEU A 538 -16.44 40.03 -7.09
N ARG A 539 -16.02 40.61 -8.24
CA ARG A 539 -15.21 41.78 -8.72
C ARG A 539 -13.66 41.64 -8.67
N ALA A 540 -12.85 42.02 -9.67
CA ALA A 540 -13.03 42.58 -11.02
C ALA A 540 -11.83 42.10 -11.94
N ALA A 541 -11.62 42.48 -13.21
CA ALA A 541 -12.16 43.57 -14.03
C ALA A 541 -12.05 43.31 -15.56
N SER A 542 -12.93 43.99 -16.32
CA SER A 542 -12.70 44.72 -17.61
C SER A 542 -11.91 44.11 -18.79
N ALA A 543 -12.30 44.30 -20.06
CA ALA A 543 -13.43 45.06 -20.64
C ALA A 543 -13.79 44.59 -22.07
N ARG A 544 -15.01 44.94 -22.53
CA ARG A 544 -15.39 45.05 -23.95
C ARG A 544 -16.32 46.26 -24.14
N HIS A 545 -16.21 46.96 -25.26
CA HIS A 545 -17.15 48.03 -25.67
C HIS A 545 -18.44 47.46 -26.30
N MET A 546 -19.43 48.32 -26.52
CA MET A 546 -20.80 47.96 -26.92
C MET A 546 -21.09 48.11 -28.42
N VAL A 547 -21.82 47.12 -28.98
CA VAL A 547 -23.13 47.24 -29.68
C VAL A 547 -23.27 48.37 -30.73
N PRO A 548 -23.61 48.05 -32.00
CA PRO A 548 -25.04 48.04 -32.37
C PRO A 548 -25.53 46.87 -33.25
N THR A 549 -26.86 46.72 -33.28
CA THR A 549 -27.66 45.64 -33.84
C THR A 549 -28.15 45.90 -35.28
N SER A 550 -28.34 44.85 -36.08
CA SER A 550 -29.35 44.83 -37.16
C SER A 550 -29.92 43.41 -37.38
N SER A 551 -31.06 43.32 -38.06
CA SER A 551 -32.05 42.25 -37.92
C SER A 551 -32.14 41.24 -39.07
N GLY A 552 -32.41 39.97 -38.72
CA GLY A 552 -33.41 39.15 -39.41
C GLY A 552 -32.92 38.05 -40.39
N ILE A 553 -33.86 37.14 -40.69
CA ILE A 553 -33.75 35.98 -41.61
C ILE A 553 -32.76 34.89 -41.11
N SER A 554 -33.14 33.73 -40.54
CA SER A 554 -34.22 32.73 -40.76
C SER A 554 -33.75 31.50 -41.56
N LYS A 555 -33.98 30.32 -40.95
CA LYS A 555 -33.89 28.93 -41.47
C LYS A 555 -32.50 28.34 -41.80
N SER A 556 -32.18 27.30 -41.06
CA SER A 556 -31.11 26.33 -41.27
C SER A 556 -31.24 25.57 -42.60
N VAL A 557 -30.20 25.62 -43.45
CA VAL A 557 -30.06 24.74 -44.63
C VAL A 557 -28.60 24.33 -44.87
N LEU A 558 -27.98 23.64 -43.91
CA LEU A 558 -26.85 22.74 -44.16
C LEU A 558 -26.98 21.49 -43.27
N LYS A 559 -26.94 20.30 -43.88
CA LYS A 559 -26.72 19.04 -43.17
C LYS A 559 -25.30 18.55 -43.49
N PRO A 560 -24.45 18.28 -42.50
CA PRO A 560 -23.19 17.57 -42.72
C PRO A 560 -23.45 16.21 -43.38
N ARG A 561 -22.57 15.75 -44.28
CA ARG A 561 -22.62 14.39 -44.81
C ARG A 561 -22.12 13.33 -43.80
N HIS A 562 -21.33 13.75 -42.82
CA HIS A 562 -20.90 12.95 -41.68
C HIS A 562 -20.93 13.78 -40.39
N LEU A 563 -21.24 13.15 -39.26
CA LEU A 563 -21.02 13.72 -37.92
C LEU A 563 -19.53 13.67 -37.62
N VAL A 564 -18.94 14.79 -37.21
CA VAL A 564 -17.53 14.89 -36.81
C VAL A 564 -17.47 15.37 -35.36
N TYR A 565 -16.97 14.51 -34.47
CA TYR A 565 -16.65 14.88 -33.09
C TYR A 565 -15.15 15.23 -33.02
N LEU A 566 -14.83 16.51 -32.86
CA LEU A 566 -13.47 17.02 -32.70
C LEU A 566 -13.24 17.41 -31.23
N ALA A 567 -12.31 16.71 -30.57
CA ALA A 567 -12.13 16.80 -29.12
C ALA A 567 -11.19 17.93 -28.64
N ALA A 568 -10.32 18.45 -29.51
CA ALA A 568 -9.37 19.51 -29.19
C ALA A 568 -8.95 20.31 -30.44
N PHE A 569 -8.54 21.57 -30.25
CA PHE A 569 -8.00 22.44 -31.30
C PHE A 569 -6.68 23.09 -30.85
N ASN A 570 -5.71 23.19 -31.76
CA ASN A 570 -4.51 23.99 -31.64
C ASN A 570 -4.43 24.93 -32.85
N VAL A 571 -4.49 26.24 -32.64
CA VAL A 571 -4.57 27.23 -33.74
C VAL A 571 -3.38 28.19 -33.66
N ARG A 572 -2.26 27.74 -34.25
CA ARG A 572 -0.95 28.38 -34.14
C ARG A 572 -0.80 29.73 -34.85
N THR A 573 -1.82 30.18 -35.61
CA THR A 573 -1.72 31.30 -36.57
C THR A 573 -2.76 32.41 -36.36
N LEU A 574 -3.35 32.57 -35.17
CA LEU A 574 -4.35 33.63 -34.89
C LEU A 574 -3.87 34.80 -34.00
N LYS A 575 -2.69 34.72 -33.40
CA LYS A 575 -2.21 35.73 -32.45
C LYS A 575 -1.58 36.97 -33.11
N GLN A 576 -1.15 36.87 -34.38
CA GLN A 576 -0.52 37.97 -35.12
C GLN A 576 -1.49 38.83 -35.95
N ALA A 577 -2.74 38.39 -36.17
CA ALA A 577 -3.68 39.03 -37.12
C ALA A 577 -4.98 39.58 -36.48
N GLY A 578 -5.21 39.36 -35.18
CA GLY A 578 -6.41 39.85 -34.48
C GLY A 578 -7.75 39.19 -34.86
N GLN A 579 -7.77 38.25 -35.82
CA GLN A 579 -9.00 37.66 -36.38
C GLN A 579 -9.70 36.61 -35.48
N GLN A 580 -9.38 36.54 -34.19
CA GLN A 580 -9.96 35.56 -33.25
C GLN A 580 -11.50 35.61 -33.21
N ALA A 581 -12.09 36.81 -33.29
CA ALA A 581 -13.53 36.98 -33.33
C ALA A 581 -14.18 36.41 -34.62
N ALA A 582 -13.48 36.48 -35.75
CA ALA A 582 -13.99 35.97 -37.03
C ALA A 582 -14.01 34.44 -37.07
N LEU A 583 -12.96 33.77 -36.55
CA LEU A 583 -12.98 32.31 -36.42
C LEU A 583 -14.06 31.85 -35.43
N ALA A 584 -14.19 32.52 -34.28
CA ALA A 584 -15.21 32.20 -33.28
C ALA A 584 -16.63 32.27 -33.88
N LEU A 585 -16.98 33.37 -34.56
CA LEU A 585 -18.26 33.52 -35.26
C LEU A 585 -18.46 32.49 -36.38
N THR A 586 -17.38 32.05 -37.04
CA THR A 586 -17.46 31.02 -38.09
C THR A 586 -17.76 29.64 -37.48
N LEU A 587 -17.11 29.26 -36.38
CA LEU A 587 -17.34 27.98 -35.69
C LEU A 587 -18.71 27.94 -35.00
N ASP A 588 -19.15 29.05 -34.42
CA ASP A 588 -20.50 29.25 -33.88
C ASP A 588 -21.56 29.08 -34.98
N SER A 589 -21.35 29.67 -36.17
CA SER A 589 -22.23 29.49 -37.34
C SER A 589 -22.26 28.05 -37.90
N LEU A 590 -21.29 27.22 -37.53
CA LEU A 590 -21.21 25.80 -37.87
C LEU A 590 -21.73 24.87 -36.76
N GLY A 591 -22.11 25.43 -35.60
CA GLY A 591 -22.61 24.68 -34.44
C GLY A 591 -21.54 23.87 -33.71
N ILE A 592 -20.30 24.38 -33.66
CA ILE A 592 -19.15 23.70 -33.01
C ILE A 592 -18.80 24.44 -31.71
N ASP A 593 -19.07 23.83 -30.56
CA ASP A 593 -18.63 24.31 -29.25
C ASP A 593 -17.09 24.28 -29.12
N VAL A 594 -16.49 25.39 -28.69
CA VAL A 594 -15.03 25.54 -28.55
C VAL A 594 -14.66 25.86 -27.10
N CYS A 595 -14.22 24.84 -26.34
CA CYS A 595 -13.94 25.00 -24.91
C CYS A 595 -12.57 25.62 -24.58
N CYS A 596 -11.56 25.53 -25.46
CA CYS A 596 -10.22 26.07 -25.22
C CYS A 596 -9.40 26.21 -26.53
N VAL A 597 -8.42 27.11 -26.54
CA VAL A 597 -7.34 27.18 -27.54
C VAL A 597 -6.04 27.47 -26.81
N SER A 598 -5.02 26.63 -27.00
CA SER A 598 -3.70 26.76 -26.35
C SER A 598 -2.55 26.76 -27.36
N GLU A 599 -1.40 27.33 -26.96
CA GLU A 599 -0.17 27.33 -27.75
C GLU A 599 0.71 26.14 -27.35
N THR A 600 0.92 25.17 -28.26
CA THR A 600 2.03 24.22 -28.15
C THR A 600 2.94 24.30 -29.38
N ARG A 601 4.22 23.95 -29.21
CA ARG A 601 5.21 23.95 -30.29
C ARG A 601 5.42 22.53 -30.80
N ILE A 602 4.89 22.24 -31.99
CA ILE A 602 5.23 21.04 -32.78
C ILE A 602 5.67 21.55 -34.16
N GLN A 603 6.73 20.99 -34.75
CA GLN A 603 7.12 21.30 -36.13
C GLN A 603 6.46 20.29 -37.07
N ASP A 604 5.80 20.83 -38.08
CA ASP A 604 5.07 20.18 -39.17
C ASP A 604 4.00 19.10 -38.82
N ALA A 605 2.94 19.13 -39.63
CA ALA A 605 1.85 18.15 -39.67
C ALA A 605 1.22 18.28 -41.06
N SER A 606 1.12 17.18 -41.81
CA SER A 606 0.98 17.23 -43.28
C SER A 606 -0.46 17.10 -43.82
N THR A 607 -1.46 17.04 -42.94
CA THR A 607 -2.88 17.06 -43.34
C THR A 607 -3.50 18.42 -43.07
N VAL A 608 -3.84 19.14 -44.15
CA VAL A 608 -4.45 20.47 -44.12
C VAL A 608 -5.90 20.41 -44.62
N ILE A 609 -6.85 20.86 -43.81
CA ILE A 609 -8.26 20.99 -44.18
C ILE A 609 -8.56 22.46 -44.50
N GLU A 610 -8.97 22.76 -45.74
CA GLU A 610 -9.43 24.10 -46.13
C GLU A 610 -10.88 24.32 -45.68
N LEU A 611 -11.11 25.36 -44.87
CA LEU A 611 -12.43 25.80 -44.44
C LEU A 611 -12.81 27.08 -45.19
N THR A 612 -13.84 26.99 -46.04
CA THR A 612 -14.41 28.11 -46.79
C THR A 612 -15.79 28.48 -46.26
N ALA A 613 -15.89 29.68 -45.67
CA ALA A 613 -17.17 30.29 -45.30
C ALA A 613 -17.71 31.12 -46.49
N PRO A 614 -18.95 30.90 -46.98
CA PRO A 614 -19.46 31.62 -48.16
C PRO A 614 -19.60 33.14 -47.99
N SER A 615 -19.64 33.63 -46.73
CA SER A 615 -19.91 35.02 -46.35
C SER A 615 -18.65 35.85 -46.03
N VAL A 616 -17.46 35.24 -46.04
CA VAL A 616 -16.20 35.93 -45.74
C VAL A 616 -15.12 35.45 -46.70
N SER A 617 -14.47 36.37 -47.43
CA SER A 617 -13.44 36.04 -48.43
C SER A 617 -12.08 35.59 -47.84
N THR A 618 -12.10 35.02 -46.63
CA THR A 618 -10.93 34.56 -45.87
C THR A 618 -10.93 33.05 -45.83
N ARG A 619 -9.94 32.42 -46.47
CA ARG A 619 -9.71 30.96 -46.42
C ARG A 619 -8.97 30.63 -45.13
N PHE A 620 -9.46 29.65 -44.36
CA PHE A 620 -8.76 29.16 -43.17
C PHE A 620 -8.21 27.77 -43.44
N TRP A 621 -6.94 27.56 -43.10
CA TRP A 621 -6.23 26.29 -43.28
C TRP A 621 -6.05 25.65 -41.90
N LEU A 622 -6.71 24.53 -41.66
CA LEU A 622 -6.69 23.80 -40.40
C LEU A 622 -5.69 22.64 -40.48
N LEU A 623 -4.69 22.63 -39.60
CA LEU A 623 -3.74 21.52 -39.44
C LEU A 623 -4.30 20.52 -38.44
N THR A 624 -4.51 19.27 -38.87
CA THR A 624 -4.88 18.17 -37.95
C THR A 624 -3.64 17.44 -37.46
N SER A 625 -3.46 17.33 -36.15
CA SER A 625 -2.33 16.61 -35.54
C SER A 625 -2.51 15.08 -35.62
N GLY A 626 -2.33 14.53 -36.80
CA GLY A 626 -1.79 13.19 -36.99
C GLY A 626 -0.41 13.33 -37.64
N ASP A 627 0.55 12.52 -37.21
CA ASP A 627 1.87 12.45 -37.84
C ASP A 627 1.91 11.22 -38.77
N PRO A 628 1.76 11.41 -40.10
CA PRO A 628 1.83 10.30 -41.05
C PRO A 628 3.28 9.85 -41.34
N GLU A 629 4.31 10.61 -40.96
CA GLU A 629 5.69 10.12 -41.02
C GLU A 629 5.95 9.15 -39.86
N ALA A 630 5.49 9.44 -38.64
CA ALA A 630 5.48 8.47 -37.54
C ALA A 630 4.61 7.24 -37.87
N ALA A 631 3.48 7.41 -38.55
CA ALA A 631 2.65 6.28 -39.01
C ALA A 631 3.33 5.45 -40.12
N ALA A 632 4.17 6.07 -40.96
CA ALA A 632 4.95 5.37 -41.99
C ALA A 632 6.26 4.75 -41.45
N ALA A 633 6.81 5.31 -40.37
CA ALA A 633 8.04 4.84 -39.72
C ALA A 633 7.80 3.86 -38.55
N GLY A 634 6.55 3.67 -38.11
CA GLY A 634 6.20 2.81 -36.98
C GLY A 634 6.51 3.43 -35.60
N CYS A 635 6.60 4.75 -35.51
CA CYS A 635 7.06 5.48 -34.32
C CYS A 635 5.93 6.09 -33.46
N ALA A 636 4.69 5.62 -33.63
CA ALA A 636 3.57 5.98 -32.76
C ALA A 636 3.47 4.98 -31.60
N GLY A 637 4.00 5.34 -30.42
CA GLY A 637 3.86 4.53 -29.21
C GLY A 637 2.38 4.38 -28.79
N GLU A 638 1.92 3.14 -28.63
CA GLU A 638 0.57 2.84 -28.11
C GLU A 638 0.49 3.21 -26.62
N SER A 639 -0.62 3.81 -26.19
CA SER A 639 -0.84 4.17 -24.78
C SER A 639 -1.38 3.00 -23.95
N ILE A 640 -1.23 3.05 -22.62
CA ILE A 640 -1.76 2.04 -21.70
C ILE A 640 -3.25 1.80 -21.94
N ASP A 641 -4.05 2.88 -22.05
CA ASP A 641 -5.48 2.78 -22.32
C ASP A 641 -5.73 2.10 -23.67
N ASP A 642 -5.01 2.47 -24.74
CA ASP A 642 -5.19 1.86 -26.08
C ASP A 642 -4.85 0.36 -26.08
N ILE A 643 -3.76 -0.02 -25.41
CA ILE A 643 -3.31 -1.42 -25.27
C ILE A 643 -4.38 -2.23 -24.52
N VAL A 644 -4.89 -1.74 -23.38
CA VAL A 644 -5.95 -2.43 -22.63
C VAL A 644 -7.22 -2.58 -23.48
N HIS A 645 -7.71 -1.52 -24.13
CA HIS A 645 -8.87 -1.62 -25.02
C HIS A 645 -8.62 -2.52 -26.25
N SER A 646 -7.36 -2.77 -26.64
CA SER A 646 -7.03 -3.75 -27.70
C SER A 646 -7.21 -5.19 -27.21
N VAL A 647 -6.73 -5.50 -26.01
CA VAL A 647 -6.88 -6.82 -25.35
C VAL A 647 -8.35 -7.11 -25.05
N GLU A 648 -9.11 -6.16 -24.53
CA GLU A 648 -10.55 -6.36 -24.25
C GLU A 648 -11.37 -6.64 -25.51
N ARG A 649 -11.02 -6.02 -26.65
CA ARG A 649 -11.67 -6.29 -27.95
C ARG A 649 -11.30 -7.66 -28.51
N ALA A 650 -10.05 -8.11 -28.33
CA ALA A 650 -9.60 -9.41 -28.81
C ALA A 650 -10.15 -10.58 -27.98
N THR A 651 -10.13 -10.44 -26.65
CA THR A 651 -10.70 -11.38 -25.68
C THR A 651 -12.23 -11.37 -25.62
N LYS A 652 -12.88 -10.29 -26.12
CA LYS A 652 -14.31 -10.00 -26.02
C LYS A 652 -14.81 -9.90 -24.56
N ALA A 653 -13.91 -9.60 -23.63
CA ALA A 653 -14.15 -9.56 -22.19
C ALA A 653 -13.94 -8.14 -21.63
N PRO A 654 -14.89 -7.20 -21.83
CA PRO A 654 -14.78 -5.84 -21.32
C PRO A 654 -14.89 -5.81 -19.78
N GLY A 655 -14.09 -4.96 -19.14
CA GLY A 655 -13.94 -4.90 -17.68
C GLY A 655 -13.17 -6.07 -17.08
N LYS A 656 -12.46 -6.87 -17.88
CA LYS A 656 -11.68 -8.03 -17.44
C LYS A 656 -10.18 -7.92 -17.73
N SER A 657 -9.71 -6.78 -18.25
CA SER A 657 -8.28 -6.49 -18.37
C SER A 657 -7.95 -5.12 -17.81
N ARG A 658 -6.84 -5.01 -17.08
CA ARG A 658 -6.37 -3.76 -16.46
C ARG A 658 -4.86 -3.75 -16.45
N ALA A 659 -4.25 -2.59 -16.70
CA ALA A 659 -2.83 -2.37 -16.51
C ALA A 659 -2.55 -0.97 -15.96
N PHE A 660 -1.50 -0.82 -15.16
CA PHE A 660 -1.01 0.47 -14.67
C PHE A 660 0.51 0.47 -14.50
N VAL A 661 1.07 1.68 -14.39
CA VAL A 661 2.51 1.92 -14.28
C VAL A 661 2.77 2.95 -13.19
N ARG A 662 3.70 2.66 -12.28
CA ARG A 662 4.15 3.60 -11.24
C ARG A 662 5.68 3.58 -11.08
N PRO A 663 6.32 4.68 -10.64
CA PRO A 663 7.71 4.63 -10.21
C PRO A 663 7.86 3.74 -8.95
N SER A 664 9.00 3.08 -8.80
CA SER A 664 9.36 2.44 -7.52
C SER A 664 9.89 3.49 -6.54
N GLY A 665 9.50 3.38 -5.26
CA GLY A 665 9.97 4.30 -4.21
C GLY A 665 11.35 3.93 -3.63
N THR A 666 11.92 2.81 -4.05
CA THR A 666 13.13 2.18 -3.47
C THR A 666 14.19 1.81 -4.51
N GLU A 667 13.88 1.92 -5.81
CA GLU A 667 14.67 1.39 -6.91
C GLU A 667 14.56 2.31 -8.14
N ASN A 668 15.60 2.39 -8.98
CA ASN A 668 15.57 3.15 -10.24
C ASN A 668 14.82 2.39 -11.35
N ILE A 669 13.55 2.08 -11.11
CA ILE A 669 12.67 1.33 -12.03
C ILE A 669 11.26 1.92 -12.04
N ALA A 670 10.54 1.66 -13.12
CA ALA A 670 9.08 1.62 -13.10
C ALA A 670 8.60 0.20 -12.76
N ARG A 671 7.46 0.11 -12.08
CA ARG A 671 6.73 -1.14 -11.85
C ARG A 671 5.49 -1.13 -12.72
N VAL A 672 5.38 -2.13 -13.58
CA VAL A 672 4.20 -2.39 -14.41
C VAL A 672 3.43 -3.54 -13.78
N TYR A 673 2.12 -3.37 -13.66
CA TYR A 673 1.20 -4.44 -13.29
C TYR A 673 0.16 -4.58 -14.39
N ALA A 674 -0.19 -5.83 -14.74
CA ALA A 674 -1.32 -6.16 -15.58
C ALA A 674 -2.10 -7.35 -15.04
N GLU A 675 -3.40 -7.39 -15.32
CA GLU A 675 -4.27 -8.55 -15.14
C GLU A 675 -5.16 -8.73 -16.38
N SER A 676 -5.54 -9.98 -16.67
CA SER A 676 -6.45 -10.35 -17.75
C SER A 676 -7.14 -11.70 -17.48
N ILE A 677 -7.89 -12.20 -18.47
CA ILE A 677 -8.69 -13.43 -18.37
C ILE A 677 -7.86 -14.71 -18.19
N ASP A 678 -6.65 -14.76 -18.74
CA ASP A 678 -5.69 -15.86 -18.57
C ASP A 678 -4.25 -15.34 -18.63
N GLN A 679 -3.29 -16.20 -18.26
CA GLN A 679 -1.89 -15.81 -18.09
C GLN A 679 -1.23 -15.36 -19.40
N THR A 680 -1.66 -15.89 -20.56
CA THR A 680 -1.15 -15.51 -21.88
C THR A 680 -1.45 -14.04 -22.18
N TRP A 681 -2.68 -13.61 -21.88
CA TRP A 681 -3.10 -12.23 -22.05
C TRP A 681 -2.49 -11.31 -20.98
N ALA A 682 -2.39 -11.76 -19.73
CA ALA A 682 -1.77 -10.98 -18.65
C ALA A 682 -0.29 -10.72 -18.92
N ASP A 683 0.44 -11.73 -19.41
CA ASP A 683 1.87 -11.65 -19.73
C ASP A 683 2.12 -10.77 -20.95
N TRP A 684 1.35 -10.95 -22.02
CA TRP A 684 1.43 -10.09 -23.21
C TRP A 684 1.08 -8.63 -22.88
N LEU A 685 0.02 -8.40 -22.11
CA LEU A 685 -0.42 -7.06 -21.68
C LEU A 685 0.65 -6.36 -20.82
N ALA A 686 1.20 -7.06 -19.82
CA ALA A 686 2.31 -6.52 -19.02
C ALA A 686 3.49 -6.15 -19.91
N GLN A 687 3.95 -7.08 -20.75
CA GLN A 687 5.15 -6.91 -21.56
C GLN A 687 4.99 -5.81 -22.62
N LYS A 688 3.81 -5.69 -23.24
CA LYS A 688 3.45 -4.60 -24.17
C LYS A 688 3.43 -3.23 -23.46
N VAL A 689 2.88 -3.15 -22.25
CA VAL A 689 2.90 -1.92 -21.44
C VAL A 689 4.31 -1.58 -20.95
N ALA A 690 5.18 -2.55 -20.70
CA ALA A 690 6.59 -2.29 -20.42
C ALA A 690 7.33 -1.69 -21.63
N VAL A 691 7.11 -2.20 -22.84
CA VAL A 691 7.67 -1.61 -24.07
C VAL A 691 7.17 -0.17 -24.26
N ALA A 692 5.88 0.11 -24.05
CA ALA A 692 5.34 1.47 -24.09
C ALA A 692 5.96 2.38 -23.01
N THR A 693 6.13 1.88 -21.78
CA THR A 693 6.78 2.59 -20.67
C THR A 693 8.22 2.97 -21.02
N HIS A 694 9.01 2.02 -21.52
CA HIS A 694 10.40 2.25 -21.93
C HIS A 694 10.50 3.22 -23.11
N HIS A 695 9.59 3.12 -24.09
CA HIS A 695 9.51 4.06 -25.22
C HIS A 695 9.23 5.50 -24.79
N PHE A 696 8.30 5.74 -23.86
CA PHE A 696 7.92 7.09 -23.42
C PHE A 696 8.79 7.69 -22.32
N VAL A 697 9.53 6.87 -21.56
CA VAL A 697 10.31 7.30 -20.37
C VAL A 697 11.83 7.16 -20.57
N GLY A 698 12.27 6.25 -21.45
CA GLY A 698 13.66 5.86 -21.60
C GLY A 698 14.16 4.97 -20.44
N GLY A 699 15.18 4.16 -20.69
CA GLY A 699 15.79 3.27 -19.71
C GLY A 699 16.97 2.49 -20.29
N ASP A 700 17.87 2.00 -19.43
CA ASP A 700 19.15 1.43 -19.85
C ASP A 700 19.02 -0.01 -20.39
N GLN A 701 17.90 -0.66 -20.08
CA GLN A 701 17.55 -2.00 -20.58
C GLN A 701 16.19 -1.95 -21.28
N GLN A 702 16.19 -2.25 -22.57
CA GLN A 702 14.96 -2.35 -23.36
C GLN A 702 14.20 -3.65 -22.99
N PRO A 703 12.90 -3.58 -22.66
CA PRO A 703 12.07 -4.77 -22.46
C PRO A 703 12.00 -5.63 -23.72
N ALA A 704 11.86 -6.95 -23.54
CA ALA A 704 11.62 -7.87 -24.65
C ALA A 704 10.36 -7.49 -25.44
N ASP A 705 10.36 -7.76 -26.75
CA ASP A 705 9.16 -7.63 -27.57
C ASP A 705 8.11 -8.66 -27.10
N PRO A 706 6.87 -8.27 -26.76
CA PRO A 706 5.79 -9.20 -26.44
C PRO A 706 5.38 -10.11 -27.62
N GLY A 707 5.79 -9.77 -28.85
CA GLY A 707 5.43 -10.49 -30.06
C GLY A 707 3.99 -10.20 -30.51
N PRO A 708 3.46 -10.98 -31.48
CA PRO A 708 2.09 -10.81 -31.95
C PRO A 708 1.09 -11.02 -30.82
N MET A 709 -0.01 -10.27 -30.85
CA MET A 709 -1.11 -10.42 -29.89
C MET A 709 -1.64 -11.87 -29.90
N PRO A 710 -1.93 -12.48 -28.74
CA PRO A 710 -2.48 -13.84 -28.68
C PRO A 710 -3.77 -13.98 -29.49
N THR A 711 -4.01 -15.17 -30.06
CA THR A 711 -5.28 -15.48 -30.72
C THR A 711 -6.25 -16.10 -29.72
N PHE A 712 -7.42 -15.47 -29.53
CA PHE A 712 -8.48 -16.01 -28.71
C PHE A 712 -9.12 -17.24 -29.38
N ASN A 713 -8.63 -18.42 -29.02
CA ASN A 713 -9.28 -19.69 -29.32
C ASN A 713 -10.46 -19.90 -28.35
N GLN A 714 -11.60 -20.38 -28.86
CA GLN A 714 -12.83 -20.63 -28.08
C GLN A 714 -12.87 -22.02 -27.47
#